data_AF-A0A381PMN7-F1
#
_entry.id   AF-A0A381PMN7-F1
#
_cell.length_a   1.000
_cell.length_b   1.000
_cell.length_c   1.000
_cell.angle_alpha   90.00
_cell.angle_beta   90.00
_cell.angle_gamma   90.00
#
_symmetry.space_group_name_H-M   'P 1'
#
loop_
_entity.id
_entity.type
_entity.pdbx_description
1 polymer ?
#
loop_
_entity_poly.entity_id
_entity_poly.type
_entity_poly.pdbx_seq_one_letter_code
_entity_poly.pdbx_strand_id
1 'polypeptide(L)'
;MTVTANQSASISPNRIRRHFTEQGVDPYSTLKWERRDARLTNYVDGSISFEQLGIEFPAAWTLTASNIVAQKYFRGSLEADDRESSLRQVVGRVTSTIRRWGESDGYFEDVEEAETFEGELAWLLLHQHCAFNSPVWFNIGVEGVPQQASACFILSVDDDMDSILNWYAEEGRIFKGGSGAGVNLSRIRGSAEELRGGGEASGPVSFMRGADASAGTIKSGGKTRRAAKMVLLDVDHPDVEQFIWCKALEERKARVLRNAGFDMDLDGVDAHSVQYQNANNSIRLTDEFMAAVETDGEWEVTGRTDGAVIERHSARSLFRQIAEAAWECADPGVQFSSTINRWHTAPNTGPITASNPCSEYVHLDNSACNLASLNLLAFLGSGRGDQFDVEGFCQAIRVVFIAQDILVGNADYPTDEIGETSRNFRQLGLGYTNLGAMLMALGLPYDSKEARAWAGAVTALMTGQAYATSAELAQKVGAFSGYATNSVPMQDVLRRHRQALGTLRDAAPEKIITTARELWDSAISGCEKHGVRNSQATVIAPTGTISFMMDCDTTGIEPDLGLIKFKKLVGGGDLTIVNHTLGRALHHLGYTPEETTDIEAYLLDKGSVVGAPHLKDIHLPVFACSMGDNIIHHEAHILMMAAVQPFVSGAISKTVNLPETATVEDVENLHLKAWKLGLKAVAIYRDNCKIGQPLSTTRDGEAVGSDAVTTELVAVRAAPEREKLPRTRRSRTFSFRVADCHGYMTVGEYDDGRPGEIFLTVAKQGSTLAGIMDAFAISVSHGLQYGVPLRSYVEAFTNVRFEPAGITDDPQLRIASSLVDYIFRRLALEYLPVQERQELGVLSSEERMDQHLPGLEEAMVETAIGAEPVADPPSSQLGVLSDAPLCSSCGDRMVRAGTCYTCRSCGNTSGCG
;
A
#
# COMPACT_ATOMS: atom_id res chain seq x y z
N MET A 1 35.12 60.81 -28.16
CA MET A 1 36.11 59.73 -28.02
C MET A 1 35.38 58.49 -27.56
N THR A 2 35.12 57.61 -28.51
CA THR A 2 34.61 56.26 -28.31
C THR A 2 35.69 55.44 -27.63
N VAL A 3 35.41 54.88 -26.46
CA VAL A 3 36.18 53.77 -25.90
C VAL A 3 35.22 52.60 -25.78
N THR A 4 35.21 51.81 -26.85
CA THR A 4 34.80 50.41 -26.84
C THR A 4 35.78 49.64 -25.97
N ALA A 5 35.38 49.26 -24.77
CA ALA A 5 36.07 48.25 -23.98
C ALA A 5 35.29 46.93 -24.11
N ASN A 6 35.69 46.17 -25.12
CA ASN A 6 35.35 44.79 -25.32
C ASN A 6 36.12 43.98 -24.26
N GLN A 7 35.51 43.72 -23.10
CA GLN A 7 35.98 42.70 -22.16
C GLN A 7 34.92 41.61 -22.11
N SER A 8 35.06 40.62 -22.99
CA SER A 8 34.53 39.28 -22.73
C SER A 8 35.28 38.74 -21.50
N ALA A 9 34.80 39.07 -20.30
CA ALA A 9 35.18 38.34 -19.11
C ALA A 9 34.90 36.86 -19.39
N SER A 10 35.91 36.00 -19.27
CA SER A 10 35.71 34.57 -19.46
C SER A 10 34.67 34.12 -18.44
N ILE A 11 33.47 33.79 -18.93
CA ILE A 11 32.39 33.29 -18.08
C ILE A 11 32.91 32.08 -17.32
N SER A 12 32.75 32.08 -16.00
CA SER A 12 33.12 30.96 -15.14
C SER A 12 32.53 29.67 -15.71
N PRO A 13 33.32 28.58 -15.86
CA PRO A 13 32.81 27.32 -16.38
C PRO A 13 31.68 26.75 -15.51
N ASN A 14 31.59 27.16 -14.24
CA ASN A 14 30.60 26.70 -13.28
C ASN A 14 29.36 27.60 -13.20
N ARG A 15 29.26 28.65 -14.03
CA ARG A 15 28.09 29.53 -14.06
C ARG A 15 26.87 28.79 -14.60
N ILE A 16 25.71 28.94 -13.97
CA ILE A 16 24.44 28.43 -14.48
C ILE A 16 24.10 29.15 -15.78
N ARG A 17 23.88 28.37 -16.84
CA ARG A 17 23.56 28.87 -18.19
C ARG A 17 22.10 28.63 -18.51
N ARG A 18 21.54 29.47 -19.38
CA ARG A 18 20.22 29.24 -19.97
C ARG A 18 20.27 28.05 -20.93
N HIS A 19 19.26 27.19 -20.84
CA HIS A 19 19.07 26.06 -21.74
C HIS A 19 17.60 25.96 -22.17
N PHE A 20 16.69 26.03 -21.19
CA PHE A 20 15.26 25.97 -21.43
C PHE A 20 14.62 27.35 -21.66
N THR A 21 15.30 28.40 -21.19
CA THR A 21 14.82 29.78 -21.26
C THR A 21 15.61 30.63 -22.24
N GLU A 22 14.99 31.72 -22.70
CA GLU A 22 15.65 32.73 -23.53
C GLU A 22 15.88 34.02 -22.72
N GLN A 23 16.96 34.74 -23.03
CA GLN A 23 17.28 35.99 -22.33
C GLN A 23 16.19 37.04 -22.58
N GLY A 24 15.69 37.66 -21.51
CA GLY A 24 14.65 38.69 -21.58
C GLY A 24 13.23 38.16 -21.84
N VAL A 25 13.05 36.84 -21.94
CA VAL A 25 11.74 36.19 -22.07
C VAL A 25 11.33 35.62 -20.72
N ASP A 26 10.19 36.06 -20.21
CA ASP A 26 9.60 35.51 -19.01
C ASP A 26 9.07 34.08 -19.27
N PRO A 27 9.53 33.02 -18.56
CA PRO A 27 9.02 31.65 -18.73
C PRO A 27 7.51 31.52 -18.60
N TYR A 28 6.89 32.40 -17.82
CA TYR A 28 5.44 32.46 -17.64
C TYR A 28 4.69 32.91 -18.89
N SER A 29 5.36 33.61 -19.80
CA SER A 29 4.82 34.13 -21.06
C SER A 29 4.90 33.15 -22.23
N THR A 30 5.70 32.09 -22.11
CA THR A 30 5.87 31.07 -23.17
C THR A 30 4.69 30.09 -23.26
N LEU A 31 3.80 30.11 -22.26
CA LEU A 31 2.65 29.22 -22.15
C LEU A 31 1.35 29.95 -22.47
N LYS A 32 0.39 29.23 -23.06
CA LYS A 32 -1.01 29.67 -23.14
C LYS A 32 -1.70 29.34 -21.82
N TRP A 33 -2.40 30.32 -21.23
CA TRP A 33 -3.09 30.17 -19.95
C TRP A 33 -4.59 30.18 -20.12
N GLU A 34 -5.28 29.36 -19.34
CA GLU A 34 -6.73 29.20 -19.39
C GLU A 34 -7.30 29.11 -17.97
N ARG A 35 -8.51 29.63 -17.81
CA ARG A 35 -9.31 29.44 -16.60
C ARG A 35 -10.18 28.19 -16.75
N ARG A 36 -10.26 27.41 -15.68
CA ARG A 36 -11.07 26.19 -15.59
C ARG A 36 -11.57 26.03 -14.16
N ASP A 37 -12.54 25.14 -13.96
CA ASP A 37 -13.03 24.81 -12.63
C ASP A 37 -12.40 23.50 -12.17
N ALA A 38 -11.89 23.47 -10.94
CA ALA A 38 -11.47 22.23 -10.30
C ALA A 38 -12.62 21.64 -9.51
N ARG A 39 -13.01 20.40 -9.84
CA ARG A 39 -14.09 19.66 -9.16
C ARG A 39 -13.71 18.20 -9.01
N LEU A 40 -13.90 17.66 -7.80
CA LEU A 40 -13.82 16.24 -7.50
C LEU A 40 -15.19 15.79 -6.98
N THR A 41 -15.75 14.77 -7.62
CA THR A 41 -17.06 14.21 -7.30
C THR A 41 -16.93 12.76 -6.85
N ASN A 42 -17.68 12.39 -5.82
CA ASN A 42 -17.88 11.01 -5.41
C ASN A 42 -18.81 10.30 -6.41
N TYR A 43 -18.35 9.18 -6.96
CA TYR A 43 -19.12 8.42 -7.94
C TYR A 43 -20.28 7.63 -7.30
N VAL A 44 -20.20 7.32 -6.00
CA VAL A 44 -21.19 6.53 -5.27
C VAL A 44 -22.50 7.30 -5.09
N ASP A 45 -22.40 8.58 -4.73
CA ASP A 45 -23.54 9.43 -4.40
C ASP A 45 -23.63 10.72 -5.23
N GLY A 46 -22.66 10.97 -6.11
CA GLY A 46 -22.59 12.19 -6.92
C GLY A 46 -22.19 13.45 -6.14
N SER A 47 -21.84 13.33 -4.85
CA SER A 47 -21.50 14.48 -4.01
C SER A 47 -20.17 15.12 -4.41
N ILE A 48 -20.04 16.43 -4.22
CA ILE A 48 -18.80 17.16 -4.51
C ILE A 48 -17.89 17.07 -3.28
N SER A 49 -16.74 16.39 -3.40
CA SER A 49 -15.75 16.28 -2.32
C SER A 49 -14.79 17.47 -2.27
N PHE A 50 -14.60 18.15 -3.41
CA PHE A 50 -13.81 19.38 -3.51
C PHE A 50 -14.27 20.21 -4.72
N GLU A 51 -14.36 21.52 -4.57
CA GLU A 51 -14.60 22.46 -5.66
C GLU A 51 -13.85 23.77 -5.44
N GLN A 52 -13.21 24.26 -6.51
CA GLN A 52 -12.71 25.62 -6.61
C GLN A 52 -12.88 26.12 -8.05
N LEU A 53 -13.63 27.20 -8.23
CA LEU A 53 -14.00 27.72 -9.55
C LEU A 53 -12.96 28.73 -10.07
N GLY A 54 -12.84 28.81 -11.39
CA GLY A 54 -12.07 29.84 -12.08
C GLY A 54 -10.56 29.83 -11.82
N ILE A 55 -9.99 28.66 -11.50
CA ILE A 55 -8.56 28.45 -11.32
C ILE A 55 -7.80 28.63 -12.64
N GLU A 56 -6.58 29.14 -12.59
CA GLU A 56 -5.76 29.46 -13.76
C GLU A 56 -4.55 28.52 -13.89
N PHE A 57 -4.45 27.84 -15.03
CA PHE A 57 -3.38 26.89 -15.35
C PHE A 57 -2.93 27.01 -16.81
N PRO A 58 -1.73 26.53 -17.17
CA PRO A 58 -1.35 26.37 -18.57
C PRO A 58 -2.34 25.44 -19.30
N ALA A 59 -2.68 25.77 -20.54
CA ALA A 59 -3.65 25.04 -21.34
C ALA A 59 -3.29 23.55 -21.51
N ALA A 60 -1.98 23.25 -21.60
CA ALA A 60 -1.44 21.91 -21.79
C ALA A 60 -1.58 20.99 -20.56
N TRP A 61 -1.76 21.54 -19.35
CA TRP A 61 -1.96 20.71 -18.15
C TRP A 61 -3.31 20.01 -18.21
N THR A 62 -3.39 18.76 -17.77
CA THR A 62 -4.69 18.05 -17.75
C THR A 62 -5.62 18.57 -16.65
N LEU A 63 -6.91 18.24 -16.75
CA LEU A 63 -7.88 18.50 -15.68
C LEU A 63 -7.49 17.74 -14.39
N THR A 64 -6.97 16.51 -14.52
CA THR A 64 -6.52 15.70 -13.39
C THR A 64 -5.38 16.38 -12.63
N ALA A 65 -4.33 16.81 -13.33
CA ALA A 65 -3.20 17.51 -12.70
C ALA A 65 -3.65 18.81 -12.03
N SER A 66 -4.45 19.62 -12.73
CA SER A 66 -4.96 20.89 -12.18
C SER A 66 -5.88 20.70 -10.97
N ASN A 67 -6.75 19.67 -10.98
CA ASN A 67 -7.57 19.30 -9.81
C ASN A 67 -6.72 18.93 -8.59
N ILE A 68 -5.67 18.11 -8.79
CA ILE A 68 -4.79 17.67 -7.72
C ILE A 68 -4.02 18.85 -7.13
N VAL A 69 -3.48 19.73 -7.97
CA VAL A 69 -2.75 20.91 -7.50
C VAL A 69 -3.67 21.88 -6.78
N ALA A 70 -4.85 22.17 -7.33
CA ALA A 70 -5.82 23.04 -6.67
C ALA A 70 -6.29 22.48 -5.32
N GLN A 71 -6.58 21.18 -5.25
CA GLN A 71 -7.02 20.55 -3.99
C GLN A 71 -5.93 20.56 -2.91
N LYS A 72 -4.70 20.20 -3.28
CA LYS A 72 -3.65 19.92 -2.30
C LYS A 72 -2.70 21.09 -2.06
N TYR A 73 -2.32 21.83 -3.11
CA TYR A 73 -1.20 22.77 -3.05
C TYR A 73 -1.61 24.24 -3.02
N PHE A 74 -2.82 24.59 -3.48
CA PHE A 74 -3.31 25.96 -3.33
C PHE A 74 -3.55 26.28 -1.85
N ARG A 75 -2.84 27.28 -1.35
CA ARG A 75 -2.87 27.76 0.03
C ARG A 75 -4.05 28.69 0.27
N GLY A 76 -4.57 28.70 1.51
CA GLY A 76 -5.77 29.44 1.94
C GLY A 76 -6.98 28.53 2.09
N SER A 77 -7.91 28.83 2.99
CA SER A 77 -9.19 28.08 3.07
C SER A 77 -10.04 28.34 1.83
N LEU A 78 -10.89 27.39 1.44
CA LEU A 78 -11.70 27.47 0.21
C LEU A 78 -12.52 28.78 0.08
N GLU A 79 -12.99 29.33 1.19
CA GLU A 79 -13.79 30.55 1.25
C GLU A 79 -12.96 31.82 1.51
N ALA A 80 -11.64 31.71 1.69
CA ALA A 80 -10.82 32.89 1.98
C ALA A 80 -10.45 33.65 0.71
N ASP A 81 -10.54 34.97 0.78
CA ASP A 81 -10.20 35.88 -0.32
C ASP A 81 -8.73 35.77 -0.76
N ASP A 82 -7.84 35.34 0.13
CA ASP A 82 -6.41 35.19 -0.10
C ASP A 82 -6.00 33.81 -0.62
N ARG A 83 -6.97 32.92 -0.92
CA ARG A 83 -6.66 31.60 -1.44
C ARG A 83 -6.00 31.67 -2.82
N GLU A 84 -4.92 30.93 -2.99
CA GLU A 84 -4.25 30.77 -4.28
C GLU A 84 -5.25 30.22 -5.32
N SER A 85 -5.23 30.80 -6.51
CA SER A 85 -6.13 30.47 -7.62
C SER A 85 -5.40 30.30 -8.96
N SER A 86 -4.08 30.49 -9.00
CA SER A 86 -3.27 30.33 -10.20
C SER A 86 -1.99 29.55 -9.92
N LEU A 87 -1.61 28.64 -10.82
CA LEU A 87 -0.32 27.95 -10.75
C LEU A 87 0.86 28.94 -10.75
N ARG A 88 0.69 30.12 -11.35
CA ARG A 88 1.72 31.19 -11.33
C ARG A 88 2.09 31.60 -9.92
N GLN A 89 1.11 31.69 -9.02
CA GLN A 89 1.32 32.10 -7.63
C GLN A 89 2.16 31.05 -6.89
N VAL A 90 1.81 29.78 -7.07
CA VAL A 90 2.48 28.65 -6.41
C VAL A 90 3.92 28.50 -6.88
N VAL A 91 4.14 28.43 -8.21
CA VAL A 91 5.50 28.31 -8.76
C VAL A 91 6.30 29.56 -8.41
N GLY A 92 5.72 30.75 -8.57
CA GLY A 92 6.37 32.03 -8.31
C GLY A 92 6.87 32.16 -6.87
N ARG A 93 6.06 31.82 -5.85
CA ARG A 93 6.56 31.93 -4.46
C ARG A 93 7.66 30.94 -4.15
N VAL A 94 7.62 29.73 -4.72
CA VAL A 94 8.63 28.70 -4.47
C VAL A 94 9.94 29.10 -5.13
N THR A 95 9.93 29.44 -6.43
CA THR A 95 11.15 29.77 -7.17
C THR A 95 11.79 31.06 -6.67
N SER A 96 10.99 32.11 -6.42
CA SER A 96 11.52 33.38 -5.91
C SER A 96 12.08 33.27 -4.49
N THR A 97 11.50 32.42 -3.64
CA THR A 97 12.04 32.19 -2.29
C THR A 97 13.36 31.43 -2.35
N ILE A 98 13.45 30.36 -3.15
CA ILE A 98 14.70 29.62 -3.35
C ILE A 98 15.77 30.52 -3.95
N ARG A 99 15.43 31.36 -4.94
CA ARG A 99 16.36 32.34 -5.51
C ARG A 99 16.90 33.30 -4.43
N ARG A 100 16.02 33.94 -3.65
CA ARG A 100 16.44 34.91 -2.62
C ARG A 100 17.36 34.27 -1.58
N TRP A 101 17.08 33.03 -1.17
CA TRP A 101 17.97 32.27 -0.29
C TRP A 101 19.31 31.94 -0.96
N GLY A 102 19.30 31.55 -2.23
CA GLY A 102 20.53 31.33 -2.99
C GLY A 102 21.38 32.60 -3.14
N GLU A 103 20.76 33.76 -3.34
CA GLU A 103 21.44 35.06 -3.37
C GLU A 103 22.07 35.41 -2.02
N SER A 104 21.34 35.23 -0.91
CA SER A 104 21.87 35.52 0.43
C SER A 104 23.03 34.59 0.82
N ASP A 105 22.99 33.35 0.37
CA ASP A 105 23.93 32.31 0.78
C ASP A 105 25.12 32.15 -0.18
N GLY A 106 25.20 32.98 -1.23
CA GLY A 106 26.34 33.03 -2.15
C GLY A 106 26.34 31.94 -3.23
N TYR A 107 25.19 31.37 -3.57
CA TYR A 107 25.05 30.37 -4.64
C TYR A 107 25.21 30.96 -6.04
N PHE A 108 25.03 32.28 -6.20
CA PHE A 108 25.09 32.98 -7.48
C PHE A 108 26.23 34.00 -7.48
N GLU A 109 26.96 34.10 -8.59
CA GLU A 109 28.05 35.06 -8.82
C GLU A 109 27.51 36.50 -8.89
N ASP A 110 26.32 36.65 -9.47
CA ASP A 110 25.64 37.93 -9.64
C ASP A 110 24.12 37.73 -9.82
N VAL A 111 23.41 38.85 -9.96
CA VAL A 111 21.95 38.89 -10.13
C VAL A 111 21.50 38.23 -11.43
N GLU A 112 22.29 38.29 -12.50
CA GLU A 112 21.92 37.69 -13.78
C GLU A 112 21.96 36.16 -13.70
N GLU A 113 22.93 35.58 -12.99
CA GLU A 113 22.94 34.14 -12.71
C GLU A 113 21.74 33.73 -11.85
N ALA A 114 21.39 34.52 -10.84
CA ALA A 114 20.23 34.27 -9.99
C ALA A 114 18.90 34.31 -10.76
N GLU A 115 18.72 35.30 -11.66
CA GLU A 115 17.57 35.41 -12.56
C GLU A 115 17.53 34.28 -13.60
N THR A 116 18.70 33.85 -14.07
CA THR A 116 18.82 32.68 -14.95
C THR A 116 18.38 31.42 -14.25
N PHE A 117 18.85 31.18 -13.03
CA PHE A 117 18.45 30.04 -12.20
C PHE A 117 16.93 30.04 -11.92
N GLU A 118 16.37 31.18 -11.50
CA GLU A 118 14.93 31.28 -11.25
C GLU A 118 14.12 30.99 -12.52
N GLY A 119 14.54 31.55 -13.66
CA GLY A 119 13.88 31.31 -14.94
C GLY A 119 13.91 29.85 -15.36
N GLU A 120 15.07 29.20 -15.30
CA GLU A 120 15.23 27.78 -15.64
C GLU A 120 14.41 26.89 -14.71
N LEU A 121 14.43 27.16 -13.40
CA LEU A 121 13.64 26.39 -12.42
C LEU A 121 12.14 26.57 -12.65
N ALA A 122 11.68 27.81 -12.86
CA ALA A 122 10.27 28.09 -13.16
C ALA A 122 9.82 27.37 -14.44
N TRP A 123 10.65 27.40 -15.49
CA TRP A 123 10.35 26.70 -16.74
C TRP A 123 10.17 25.20 -16.51
N LEU A 124 11.09 24.56 -15.79
CA LEU A 124 11.04 23.11 -15.50
C LEU A 124 9.78 22.70 -14.74
N LEU A 125 9.34 23.51 -13.78
CA LEU A 125 8.13 23.26 -13.00
C LEU A 125 6.85 23.49 -13.83
N LEU A 126 6.82 24.56 -14.64
CA LEU A 126 5.68 24.91 -15.48
C LEU A 126 5.43 23.90 -16.61
N HIS A 127 6.51 23.33 -17.17
CA HIS A 127 6.45 22.35 -18.25
C HIS A 127 6.45 20.89 -17.74
N GLN A 128 6.18 20.67 -16.45
CA GLN A 128 6.06 19.33 -15.84
C GLN A 128 7.30 18.42 -16.06
N HIS A 129 8.49 19.01 -16.18
CA HIS A 129 9.76 18.28 -16.28
C HIS A 129 10.28 17.82 -14.93
N CYS A 130 9.87 18.50 -13.85
CA CYS A 130 10.20 18.11 -12.49
C CYS A 130 9.13 18.57 -11.50
N ALA A 131 9.17 17.97 -10.31
CA ALA A 131 8.45 18.45 -9.15
C ALA A 131 9.22 18.18 -7.86
N PHE A 132 9.16 19.12 -6.92
CA PHE A 132 9.61 18.89 -5.55
C PHE A 132 8.62 18.01 -4.78
N ASN A 133 9.06 17.46 -3.65
CA ASN A 133 8.16 16.82 -2.69
C ASN A 133 7.10 17.79 -2.16
N SER A 134 5.95 17.23 -1.77
CA SER A 134 4.77 17.99 -1.33
C SER A 134 5.03 19.08 -0.27
N PRO A 135 5.85 18.87 0.79
CA PRO A 135 6.21 19.94 1.74
C PRO A 135 6.76 21.24 1.12
N VAL A 136 7.55 21.17 0.04
CA VAL A 136 8.06 22.37 -0.64
C VAL A 136 6.89 23.20 -1.16
N TRP A 137 5.93 22.54 -1.81
CA TRP A 137 4.72 23.18 -2.32
C TRP A 137 3.82 23.69 -1.20
N PHE A 138 3.73 23.02 -0.06
CA PHE A 138 2.87 23.47 1.04
C PHE A 138 3.40 24.72 1.76
N ASN A 139 4.73 24.82 1.92
CA ASN A 139 5.31 25.68 2.95
C ASN A 139 6.18 26.82 2.41
N ILE A 140 6.94 26.59 1.34
CA ILE A 140 8.05 27.48 0.97
C ILE A 140 7.57 28.78 0.34
N GLY A 141 7.87 29.91 0.98
CA GLY A 141 7.41 31.24 0.57
C GLY A 141 6.01 31.60 1.05
N VAL A 142 5.39 30.78 1.92
CA VAL A 142 4.11 31.12 2.57
C VAL A 142 4.39 31.90 3.84
N GLU A 143 3.69 33.03 4.02
CA GLU A 143 3.85 33.87 5.20
C GLU A 143 3.24 33.22 6.46
N GLY A 144 3.90 33.39 7.60
CA GLY A 144 3.39 32.97 8.91
C GLY A 144 3.36 31.45 9.16
N VAL A 145 3.94 30.64 8.27
CA VAL A 145 4.08 29.18 8.44
C VAL A 145 5.55 28.77 8.48
N PRO A 146 5.90 27.69 9.20
CA PRO A 146 7.25 27.13 9.15
C PRO A 146 7.64 26.74 7.72
N GLN A 147 8.83 27.14 7.30
CA GLN A 147 9.40 26.91 5.97
C GLN A 147 9.98 25.49 5.85
N GLN A 148 9.22 24.46 6.22
CA GLN A 148 9.67 23.07 6.19
C GLN A 148 9.71 22.52 4.74
N ALA A 149 10.90 22.13 4.27
CA ALA A 149 11.10 21.60 2.91
C ALA A 149 11.14 20.06 2.84
N SER A 150 11.49 19.37 3.94
CA SER A 150 11.78 17.92 3.91
C SER A 150 10.52 17.06 4.03
N ALA A 151 10.47 15.96 3.28
CA ALA A 151 9.39 14.95 3.35
C ALA A 151 9.74 13.75 4.24
N CYS A 152 11.03 13.43 4.35
CA CYS A 152 11.51 12.19 4.93
C CYS A 152 12.42 12.50 6.12
N PHE A 153 12.13 11.87 7.25
CA PHE A 153 12.89 12.00 8.50
C PHE A 153 13.31 10.63 9.02
N ILE A 154 14.45 10.58 9.68
CA ILE A 154 14.93 9.43 10.44
C ILE A 154 15.13 9.91 11.88
N LEU A 155 14.62 9.14 12.84
CA LEU A 155 14.71 9.42 14.28
C LEU A 155 15.53 8.35 14.98
N SER A 156 16.16 8.72 16.08
CA SER A 156 16.69 7.79 17.08
C SER A 156 15.72 7.63 18.25
N VAL A 157 15.77 6.47 18.89
CA VAL A 157 15.16 6.26 20.21
C VAL A 157 16.15 5.47 21.07
N ASP A 158 16.27 5.85 22.33
CA ASP A 158 17.12 5.20 23.34
C ASP A 158 16.27 4.42 24.35
N ASP A 159 16.91 3.54 25.11
CA ASP A 159 16.27 2.65 26.09
C ASP A 159 15.96 3.37 27.42
N ASP A 160 15.20 4.45 27.35
CA ASP A 160 14.68 5.17 28.49
C ASP A 160 13.31 5.81 28.18
N MET A 161 12.52 6.06 29.23
CA MET A 161 11.15 6.54 29.06
C MET A 161 11.06 7.95 28.49
N ASP A 162 12.01 8.84 28.77
CA ASP A 162 11.96 10.21 28.26
C ASP A 162 12.22 10.20 26.75
N SER A 163 13.19 9.41 26.27
CA SER A 163 13.48 9.21 24.85
C SER A 163 12.30 8.56 24.12
N ILE A 164 11.71 7.50 24.67
CA ILE A 164 10.54 6.81 24.09
C ILE A 164 9.32 7.72 23.98
N LEU A 165 9.04 8.54 25.00
CA LEU A 165 7.90 9.47 24.96
C LEU A 165 8.19 10.67 24.05
N ASN A 166 9.44 11.14 23.98
CA ASN A 166 9.82 12.21 23.09
C ASN A 166 9.71 11.80 21.62
N TRP A 167 10.03 10.53 21.28
CA TRP A 167 9.77 9.98 19.95
C TRP A 167 8.33 10.20 19.49
N TYR A 168 7.33 9.97 20.35
CA TYR A 168 5.92 10.21 20.01
C TYR A 168 5.63 11.69 19.72
N ALA A 169 6.24 12.58 20.51
CA ALA A 169 6.06 14.02 20.36
C ALA A 169 6.71 14.54 19.06
N GLU A 170 7.91 14.06 18.73
CA GLU A 170 8.63 14.43 17.51
C GLU A 170 7.89 13.96 16.25
N GLU A 171 7.43 12.71 16.23
CA GLU A 171 6.61 12.22 15.14
C GLU A 171 5.32 13.01 14.98
N GLY A 172 4.66 13.37 16.09
CA GLY A 172 3.47 14.22 16.02
C GLY A 172 3.73 15.58 15.37
N ARG A 173 4.89 16.20 15.62
CA ARG A 173 5.31 17.44 14.97
C ARG A 173 5.61 17.22 13.48
N ILE A 174 6.30 16.15 13.12
CA ILE A 174 6.62 15.78 11.74
C ILE A 174 5.35 15.51 10.93
N PHE A 175 4.41 14.73 11.47
CA PHE A 175 3.15 14.40 10.82
C PHE A 175 2.30 15.66 10.62
N LYS A 176 2.25 16.57 11.59
CA LYS A 176 1.57 17.88 11.43
C LYS A 176 2.11 18.66 10.23
N GLY A 177 3.42 18.61 9.98
CA GLY A 177 4.08 19.23 8.83
C GLY A 177 3.85 18.52 7.49
N GLY A 178 3.06 17.44 7.46
CA GLY A 178 2.78 16.68 6.25
C GLY A 178 3.99 15.86 5.79
N SER A 179 4.80 15.36 6.73
CA SER A 179 5.98 14.55 6.43
C SER A 179 5.92 13.21 7.16
N GLY A 180 6.86 12.31 6.88
CA GLY A 180 6.91 10.99 7.49
C GLY A 180 8.27 10.69 8.11
N ALA A 181 8.26 9.82 9.12
CA ALA A 181 9.43 9.50 9.93
C ALA A 181 9.65 7.98 10.00
N GLY A 182 10.91 7.56 10.12
CA GLY A 182 11.24 6.18 10.48
C GLY A 182 12.20 6.10 11.65
N VAL A 183 12.15 4.98 12.37
CA VAL A 183 12.96 4.75 13.57
C VAL A 183 13.28 3.27 13.71
N ASN A 184 14.47 2.96 14.22
CA ASN A 184 14.86 1.61 14.59
C ASN A 184 14.70 1.43 16.12
N LEU A 185 13.89 0.47 16.53
CA LEU A 185 13.58 0.23 17.94
C LEU A 185 14.57 -0.73 18.63
N SER A 186 15.59 -1.20 17.91
CA SER A 186 16.51 -2.24 18.40
C SER A 186 17.39 -1.82 19.57
N ARG A 187 17.44 -0.52 19.89
CA ARG A 187 18.10 0.00 21.09
C ARG A 187 17.29 -0.26 22.36
N ILE A 188 15.96 -0.31 22.25
CA ILE A 188 15.05 -0.58 23.38
C ILE A 188 15.23 -2.04 23.80
N ARG A 189 15.31 -2.31 25.10
CA ARG A 189 15.43 -3.67 25.63
C ARG A 189 14.22 -4.54 25.25
N GLY A 190 14.47 -5.83 25.03
CA GLY A 190 13.44 -6.82 24.73
C GLY A 190 12.53 -7.13 25.92
N SER A 191 11.36 -7.68 25.63
CA SER A 191 10.36 -8.04 26.66
C SER A 191 10.85 -9.11 27.65
N ALA A 192 11.80 -9.94 27.24
CA ALA A 192 12.45 -10.94 28.10
C ALA A 192 13.51 -10.36 29.07
N GLU A 193 13.83 -9.07 28.99
CA GLU A 193 14.87 -8.43 29.80
C GLU A 193 14.31 -7.78 31.07
N GLU A 194 15.07 -7.82 32.17
CA GLU A 194 14.65 -7.28 33.46
C GLU A 194 14.75 -5.74 33.56
N LEU A 195 13.88 -5.15 34.39
CA LEU A 195 13.96 -3.75 34.80
C LEU A 195 14.74 -3.59 36.12
N ARG A 196 15.52 -2.51 36.25
CA ARG A 196 16.28 -2.22 37.48
C ARG A 196 15.40 -2.10 38.74
N GLY A 197 14.12 -1.75 38.59
CA GLY A 197 13.14 -1.64 39.67
C GLY A 197 12.39 -2.95 39.99
N GLY A 198 12.69 -4.05 39.30
CA GLY A 198 11.94 -5.30 39.33
C GLY A 198 10.84 -5.40 38.27
N GLY A 199 10.56 -6.61 37.80
CA GLY A 199 9.60 -6.90 36.73
C GLY A 199 10.25 -7.03 35.35
N GLU A 200 9.46 -7.50 34.38
CA GLU A 200 9.84 -7.67 32.97
C GLU A 200 9.60 -6.37 32.19
N ALA A 201 10.44 -6.10 31.19
CA ALA A 201 10.26 -4.97 30.30
C ALA A 201 9.05 -5.18 29.36
N SER A 202 8.46 -4.10 28.89
CA SER A 202 7.34 -4.19 27.93
C SER A 202 7.78 -4.57 26.50
N GLY A 203 9.06 -4.35 26.16
CA GLY A 203 9.60 -4.57 24.83
C GLY A 203 9.21 -3.50 23.79
N PRO A 204 9.98 -3.34 22.70
CA PRO A 204 9.70 -2.37 21.62
C PRO A 204 8.35 -2.54 20.94
N VAL A 205 7.84 -3.78 20.78
CA VAL A 205 6.56 -4.02 20.09
C VAL A 205 5.38 -3.41 20.87
N SER A 206 5.46 -3.39 22.21
CA SER A 206 4.45 -2.74 23.05
C SER A 206 4.46 -1.22 22.90
N PHE A 207 5.65 -0.59 22.89
CA PHE A 207 5.76 0.86 22.65
C PHE A 207 5.38 1.24 21.22
N MET A 208 5.65 0.40 20.23
CA MET A 208 5.19 0.57 18.86
C MET A 208 3.67 0.66 18.77
N ARG A 209 2.93 -0.14 19.56
CA ARG A 209 1.46 -0.09 19.63
C ARG A 209 0.97 1.29 20.08
N GLY A 210 1.62 1.88 21.08
CA GLY A 210 1.31 3.24 21.54
C GLY A 210 1.59 4.31 20.49
N ALA A 211 2.73 4.20 19.81
CA ALA A 211 3.11 5.09 18.71
C ALA A 211 2.13 5.01 17.52
N ASP A 212 1.70 3.80 17.17
CA ASP A 212 0.72 3.55 16.10
C ASP A 212 -0.63 4.21 16.40
N ALA A 213 -1.13 4.07 17.62
CA ALA A 213 -2.35 4.75 18.05
C ALA A 213 -2.20 6.28 17.98
N SER A 214 -1.06 6.82 18.42
CA SER A 214 -0.76 8.26 18.29
C SER A 214 -0.81 8.71 16.84
N ALA A 215 -0.14 7.99 15.93
CA ALA A 215 -0.14 8.28 14.50
C ALA A 215 -1.55 8.27 13.90
N GLY A 216 -2.38 7.29 14.28
CA GLY A 216 -3.77 7.18 13.82
C GLY A 216 -4.67 8.36 14.23
N THR A 217 -4.34 9.07 15.31
CA THR A 217 -5.10 10.27 15.75
C THR A 217 -4.73 11.55 15.02
N ILE A 218 -3.54 11.61 14.39
CA ILE A 218 -3.02 12.84 13.80
C ILE A 218 -3.35 12.89 12.30
N LYS A 219 -4.26 13.79 11.92
CA LYS A 219 -4.59 14.08 10.51
C LYS A 219 -3.92 15.39 10.09
N SER A 220 -2.96 15.32 9.18
CA SER A 220 -2.27 16.50 8.66
C SER A 220 -3.09 17.20 7.57
N GLY A 221 -3.04 18.54 7.51
CA GLY A 221 -3.58 19.33 6.39
C GLY A 221 -5.11 19.34 6.22
N GLY A 222 -5.89 18.96 7.24
CA GLY A 222 -7.36 18.92 7.14
C GLY A 222 -7.83 17.81 6.17
N LYS A 223 -8.11 16.63 6.72
CA LYS A 223 -8.62 15.42 6.01
C LYS A 223 -7.76 14.82 4.87
N THR A 224 -6.70 15.47 4.38
CA THR A 224 -6.09 15.10 3.08
C THR A 224 -4.83 14.21 3.12
N ARG A 225 -4.22 13.92 4.29
CA ARG A 225 -3.04 13.02 4.39
C ARG A 225 -2.92 12.31 5.76
N ARG A 226 -2.89 10.97 5.74
CA ARG A 226 -2.59 10.09 6.89
C ARG A 226 -1.10 10.19 7.29
N ALA A 227 -0.80 9.98 8.57
CA ALA A 227 0.57 9.84 9.05
C ALA A 227 1.29 8.70 8.31
N ALA A 228 2.59 8.87 8.04
CA ALA A 228 3.41 7.87 7.37
C ALA A 228 4.63 7.56 8.23
N LYS A 229 4.76 6.30 8.66
CA LYS A 229 5.75 5.85 9.63
C LYS A 229 6.47 4.59 9.15
N MET A 230 7.76 4.48 9.41
CA MET A 230 8.54 3.23 9.31
C MET A 230 9.00 2.81 10.70
N VAL A 231 8.87 1.52 11.01
CA VAL A 231 9.46 0.93 12.22
C VAL A 231 10.38 -0.21 11.80
N LEU A 232 11.59 -0.19 12.33
CA LEU A 232 12.58 -1.24 12.07
C LEU A 232 12.96 -1.98 13.34
N LEU A 233 13.28 -3.26 13.17
CA LEU A 233 13.90 -4.09 14.19
C LEU A 233 15.02 -4.95 13.56
N ASP A 234 16.13 -5.08 14.28
CA ASP A 234 17.27 -5.89 13.88
C ASP A 234 16.96 -7.37 14.14
N VAL A 235 17.43 -8.25 13.23
CA VAL A 235 17.06 -9.67 13.24
C VAL A 235 17.58 -10.45 14.46
N ASP A 236 18.54 -9.90 15.20
CA ASP A 236 19.10 -10.47 16.44
C ASP A 236 18.41 -9.93 17.72
N HIS A 237 17.34 -9.15 17.57
CA HIS A 237 16.61 -8.60 18.72
C HIS A 237 15.75 -9.67 19.42
N PRO A 238 15.66 -9.71 20.76
CA PRO A 238 14.88 -10.74 21.48
C PRO A 238 13.40 -10.81 21.06
N ASP A 239 12.78 -9.66 20.78
CA ASP A 239 11.38 -9.58 20.33
C ASP A 239 11.18 -9.71 18.80
N VAL A 240 12.16 -10.23 18.05
CA VAL A 240 12.10 -10.29 16.58
C VAL A 240 10.91 -11.08 16.05
N GLU A 241 10.59 -12.24 16.62
CA GLU A 241 9.45 -13.06 16.18
C GLU A 241 8.12 -12.34 16.43
N GLN A 242 7.97 -11.67 17.58
CA GLN A 242 6.78 -10.88 17.88
C GLN A 242 6.61 -9.74 16.87
N PHE A 243 7.70 -9.08 16.50
CA PHE A 243 7.68 -8.00 15.50
C PHE A 243 7.32 -8.50 14.10
N ILE A 244 7.85 -9.66 13.68
CA ILE A 244 7.53 -10.29 12.39
C ILE A 244 6.02 -10.53 12.27
N TRP A 245 5.41 -11.12 13.30
CA TRP A 245 4.01 -11.56 13.22
C TRP A 245 2.97 -10.50 13.55
N CYS A 246 3.35 -9.38 14.18
CA CYS A 246 2.37 -8.45 14.77
C CYS A 246 1.31 -7.94 13.77
N LYS A 247 1.69 -7.59 12.54
CA LYS A 247 0.74 -7.10 11.52
C LYS A 247 -0.07 -8.22 10.88
N ALA A 248 0.54 -9.39 10.62
CA ALA A 248 -0.16 -10.54 10.07
C ALA A 248 -1.28 -11.03 11.01
N LEU A 249 -1.01 -11.05 12.32
CA LEU A 249 -2.02 -11.40 13.32
C LEU A 249 -3.19 -10.39 13.38
N GLU A 250 -2.89 -9.10 13.23
CA GLU A 250 -3.92 -8.06 13.15
C GLU A 250 -4.73 -8.13 11.84
N GLU A 251 -4.11 -8.51 10.72
CA GLU A 251 -4.80 -8.76 9.45
C GLU A 251 -5.76 -9.95 9.56
N ARG A 252 -5.34 -11.06 10.20
CA ARG A 252 -6.23 -12.20 10.51
C ARG A 252 -7.45 -11.75 11.32
N LYS A 253 -7.23 -10.92 12.34
CA LYS A 253 -8.30 -10.34 13.16
C LYS A 253 -9.25 -9.50 12.31
N ALA A 254 -8.71 -8.62 11.48
CA ALA A 254 -9.51 -7.78 10.59
C ALA A 254 -10.37 -8.63 9.64
N ARG A 255 -9.86 -9.75 9.11
CA ARG A 255 -10.62 -10.66 8.23
C ARG A 255 -11.79 -11.30 8.97
N VAL A 256 -11.58 -11.73 10.21
CA VAL A 256 -12.65 -12.26 11.06
C VAL A 256 -13.71 -11.20 11.36
N LEU A 257 -13.30 -9.98 11.70
CA LEU A 257 -14.21 -8.87 11.96
C LEU A 257 -15.05 -8.51 10.73
N ARG A 258 -14.42 -8.41 9.56
CA ARG A 258 -15.15 -8.20 8.29
C ARG A 258 -16.20 -9.27 8.05
N ASN A 259 -15.83 -10.54 8.23
CA ASN A 259 -16.75 -11.67 8.06
C ASN A 259 -17.88 -11.67 9.11
N ALA A 260 -17.67 -11.03 10.27
CA ALA A 260 -18.69 -10.82 11.28
C ALA A 260 -19.57 -9.58 11.02
N GLY A 261 -19.36 -8.85 9.90
CA GLY A 261 -20.16 -7.71 9.48
C GLY A 261 -19.64 -6.35 9.91
N PHE A 262 -18.44 -6.26 10.48
CA PHE A 262 -17.80 -4.97 10.78
C PHE A 262 -17.27 -4.32 9.50
N ASP A 263 -17.30 -2.98 9.46
CA ASP A 263 -16.83 -2.17 8.34
C ASP A 263 -15.30 -2.02 8.40
N MET A 264 -14.63 -3.01 7.81
CA MET A 264 -13.16 -3.12 7.75
C MET A 264 -12.56 -2.64 6.42
N ASP A 265 -13.31 -1.87 5.61
CA ASP A 265 -12.74 -1.25 4.39
C ASP A 265 -11.75 -0.12 4.76
N LEU A 266 -11.02 0.42 3.78
CA LEU A 266 -9.94 1.40 3.96
C LEU A 266 -10.29 2.65 4.77
N ASP A 267 -11.54 3.10 4.66
CA ASP A 267 -12.12 4.23 5.40
C ASP A 267 -13.28 3.77 6.32
N GLY A 268 -13.38 2.45 6.54
CA GLY A 268 -14.42 1.84 7.33
C GLY A 268 -14.33 2.23 8.80
N VAL A 269 -15.49 2.44 9.44
CA VAL A 269 -15.54 2.96 10.81
C VAL A 269 -14.88 2.03 11.83
N ASP A 270 -14.88 0.72 11.55
CA ASP A 270 -14.35 -0.30 12.45
C ASP A 270 -12.86 -0.62 12.19
N ALA A 271 -12.33 -0.24 11.03
CA ALA A 271 -10.92 -0.44 10.66
C ALA A 271 -9.95 0.25 11.62
N HIS A 272 -10.37 1.36 12.26
CA HIS A 272 -9.57 2.09 13.23
C HIS A 272 -9.28 1.32 14.54
N SER A 273 -9.95 0.19 14.79
CA SER A 273 -9.70 -0.66 15.96
C SER A 273 -8.51 -1.62 15.80
N VAL A 274 -7.98 -1.76 14.58
CA VAL A 274 -6.87 -2.65 14.25
C VAL A 274 -5.54 -1.97 14.52
N GLN A 275 -4.63 -2.69 15.18
CA GLN A 275 -3.33 -2.13 15.59
C GLN A 275 -2.29 -2.27 14.47
N TYR A 276 -1.23 -1.46 14.57
CA TYR A 276 -0.03 -1.48 13.72
C TYR A 276 -0.30 -1.15 12.24
N GLN A 277 -1.45 -0.54 11.92
CA GLN A 277 -1.84 -0.23 10.55
C GLN A 277 -1.28 1.09 10.03
N ASN A 278 -0.79 1.97 10.92
CA ASN A 278 -0.25 3.29 10.56
C ASN A 278 1.27 3.29 10.35
N ALA A 279 1.91 2.13 10.47
CA ALA A 279 3.35 1.95 10.26
C ALA A 279 3.63 0.90 9.18
N ASN A 280 4.62 1.16 8.34
CA ASN A 280 5.32 0.12 7.59
C ASN A 280 6.35 -0.52 8.53
N ASN A 281 6.46 -1.84 8.51
CA ASN A 281 7.44 -2.57 9.33
C ASN A 281 8.54 -3.13 8.43
N SER A 282 9.78 -3.13 8.92
CA SER A 282 10.89 -3.80 8.22
C SER A 282 11.85 -4.48 9.17
N ILE A 283 12.30 -5.68 8.82
CA ILE A 283 13.39 -6.36 9.52
C ILE A 283 14.72 -5.99 8.88
N ARG A 284 15.73 -5.67 9.69
CA ARG A 284 17.10 -5.43 9.24
C ARG A 284 17.91 -6.72 9.28
N LEU A 285 18.37 -7.13 8.10
CA LEU A 285 19.12 -8.36 7.86
C LEU A 285 20.60 -8.03 7.63
N THR A 286 21.50 -8.77 8.26
CA THR A 286 22.94 -8.67 8.06
C THR A 286 23.43 -9.74 7.07
N ASP A 287 24.59 -9.54 6.46
CA ASP A 287 25.22 -10.58 5.63
C ASP A 287 25.50 -11.86 6.43
N GLU A 288 25.83 -11.71 7.72
CA GLU A 288 26.06 -12.82 8.64
C GLU A 288 24.79 -13.65 8.83
N PHE A 289 23.64 -13.01 9.03
CA PHE A 289 22.35 -13.69 9.10
C PHE A 289 22.02 -14.39 7.78
N MET A 290 22.19 -13.70 6.66
CA MET A 290 21.89 -14.26 5.34
C MET A 290 22.80 -15.47 5.00
N ALA A 291 24.07 -15.44 5.40
CA ALA A 291 24.97 -16.59 5.28
C ALA A 291 24.54 -17.76 6.18
N ALA A 292 24.03 -17.48 7.39
CA ALA A 292 23.44 -18.50 8.25
C ALA A 292 22.16 -19.10 7.64
N VAL A 293 21.31 -18.31 6.97
CA VAL A 293 20.13 -18.81 6.23
C VAL A 293 20.56 -19.79 5.13
N GLU A 294 21.57 -19.45 4.33
CA GLU A 294 22.03 -20.31 3.25
C GLU A 294 22.58 -21.64 3.76
N THR A 295 23.28 -21.62 4.89
CA THR A 295 23.91 -22.81 5.50
C THR A 295 23.01 -23.55 6.47
N ASP A 296 21.77 -23.08 6.69
CA ASP A 296 20.86 -23.57 7.74
C ASP A 296 21.52 -23.59 9.14
N GLY A 297 22.27 -22.53 9.43
CA GLY A 297 22.94 -22.33 10.72
C GLY A 297 22.01 -21.84 11.82
N GLU A 298 22.50 -21.92 13.06
CA GLU A 298 21.84 -21.31 14.22
C GLU A 298 22.05 -19.78 14.21
N TRP A 299 21.06 -19.06 14.74
CA TRP A 299 21.07 -17.62 14.93
C TRP A 299 20.72 -17.28 16.38
N GLU A 300 21.54 -16.44 17.00
CA GLU A 300 21.36 -16.05 18.40
C GLU A 300 20.62 -14.70 18.47
N VAL A 301 19.57 -14.63 19.29
CA VAL A 301 18.97 -13.34 19.66
C VAL A 301 19.56 -12.89 21.00
N THR A 302 19.94 -11.61 21.09
CA THR A 302 20.79 -11.10 22.18
C THR A 302 20.14 -9.95 22.93
N GLY A 303 20.21 -10.00 24.27
CA GLY A 303 19.71 -8.93 25.14
C GLY A 303 20.46 -7.62 24.91
N ARG A 304 19.74 -6.50 24.93
CA ARG A 304 20.33 -5.16 24.70
C ARG A 304 21.01 -4.58 25.93
N THR A 305 20.67 -5.08 27.12
CA THR A 305 21.21 -4.59 28.38
C THR A 305 22.57 -5.19 28.77
N ASP A 306 22.80 -6.48 28.48
CA ASP A 306 24.01 -7.20 28.88
C ASP A 306 24.69 -8.00 27.75
N GLY A 307 24.06 -8.09 26.57
CA GLY A 307 24.56 -8.85 25.42
C GLY A 307 24.43 -10.37 25.57
N ALA A 308 23.71 -10.86 26.57
CA ALA A 308 23.50 -12.30 26.76
C ALA A 308 22.62 -12.89 25.66
N VAL A 309 22.90 -14.14 25.29
CA VAL A 309 22.03 -14.89 24.37
C VAL A 309 20.74 -15.24 25.12
N ILE A 310 19.61 -14.72 24.63
CA ILE A 310 18.29 -14.99 25.17
C ILE A 310 17.75 -16.31 24.60
N GLU A 311 17.82 -16.46 23.29
CA GLU A 311 17.32 -17.63 22.56
C GLU A 311 18.15 -17.91 21.30
N ARG A 312 18.06 -19.14 20.79
CA ARG A 312 18.65 -19.56 19.51
C ARG A 312 17.55 -20.07 18.58
N HIS A 313 17.58 -19.60 17.34
CA HIS A 313 16.67 -20.01 16.28
C HIS A 313 17.46 -20.66 15.13
N SER A 314 16.79 -21.47 14.29
CA SER A 314 17.33 -21.73 12.94
C SER A 314 17.20 -20.44 12.13
N ALA A 315 18.30 -19.98 11.52
CA ALA A 315 18.28 -18.78 10.68
C ALA A 315 17.29 -18.92 9.52
N ARG A 316 17.25 -20.12 8.90
CA ARG A 316 16.30 -20.44 7.83
C ARG A 316 14.85 -20.42 8.32
N SER A 317 14.58 -20.95 9.51
CA SER A 317 13.24 -20.90 10.10
C SER A 317 12.79 -19.46 10.32
N LEU A 318 13.63 -18.62 10.95
CA LEU A 318 13.31 -17.21 11.19
C LEU A 318 13.11 -16.43 9.88
N PHE A 319 13.97 -16.67 8.88
CA PHE A 319 13.83 -16.06 7.55
C PHE A 319 12.55 -16.49 6.83
N ARG A 320 12.13 -17.76 6.98
CA ARG A 320 10.86 -18.24 6.46
C ARG A 320 9.67 -17.55 7.13
N GLN A 321 9.72 -17.29 8.44
CA GLN A 321 8.67 -16.53 9.13
C GLN A 321 8.54 -15.11 8.57
N ILE A 322 9.66 -14.43 8.28
CA ILE A 322 9.67 -13.11 7.62
C ILE A 322 8.95 -13.19 6.27
N ALA A 323 9.27 -14.18 5.45
CA ALA A 323 8.65 -14.38 4.14
C ALA A 323 7.15 -14.71 4.26
N GLU A 324 6.76 -15.54 5.23
CA GLU A 324 5.38 -15.96 5.45
C GLU A 324 4.49 -14.79 5.92
N ALA A 325 4.95 -14.01 6.90
CA ALA A 325 4.23 -12.81 7.35
C ALA A 325 4.09 -11.80 6.20
N ALA A 326 5.16 -11.54 5.44
CA ALA A 326 5.10 -10.65 4.29
C ALA A 326 4.17 -11.17 3.19
N TRP A 327 4.12 -12.49 2.97
CA TRP A 327 3.18 -13.11 2.03
C TRP A 327 1.73 -12.95 2.48
N GLU A 328 1.49 -13.00 3.78
CA GLU A 328 0.15 -12.88 4.37
C GLU A 328 -0.37 -11.44 4.38
N CYS A 329 0.48 -10.46 4.70
CA CYS A 329 0.03 -9.07 4.91
C CYS A 329 0.98 -7.99 4.37
N ALA A 330 1.87 -8.29 3.42
CA ALA A 330 2.85 -7.37 2.82
C ALA A 330 3.88 -6.74 3.81
N ASP A 331 3.91 -7.18 5.06
CA ASP A 331 4.82 -6.71 6.11
C ASP A 331 5.30 -7.92 6.94
N PRO A 332 6.53 -7.89 7.47
CA PRO A 332 7.51 -6.82 7.34
C PRO A 332 8.23 -6.86 5.98
N GLY A 333 8.63 -5.69 5.49
CA GLY A 333 9.67 -5.60 4.45
C GLY A 333 11.04 -6.03 4.99
N VAL A 334 12.04 -6.08 4.11
CA VAL A 334 13.42 -6.40 4.49
C VAL A 334 14.37 -5.27 4.12
N GLN A 335 15.34 -5.00 4.99
CA GLN A 335 16.43 -4.05 4.74
C GLN A 335 17.78 -4.70 4.98
N PHE A 336 18.63 -4.73 3.97
CA PHE A 336 19.94 -5.38 4.03
C PHE A 336 20.97 -4.43 4.64
N SER A 337 21.04 -4.43 5.97
CA SER A 337 21.85 -3.51 6.78
C SER A 337 23.34 -3.48 6.39
N SER A 338 23.94 -4.64 6.12
CA SER A 338 25.34 -4.75 5.68
C SER A 338 25.54 -4.09 4.31
N THR A 339 24.63 -4.33 3.36
CA THR A 339 24.64 -3.65 2.05
C THR A 339 24.45 -2.15 2.18
N ILE A 340 23.46 -1.70 2.96
CA ILE A 340 23.21 -0.27 3.21
C ILE A 340 24.47 0.42 3.74
N ASN A 341 25.10 -0.15 4.78
CA ASN A 341 26.28 0.46 5.41
C ASN A 341 27.54 0.37 4.54
N ARG A 342 27.65 -0.62 3.63
CA ARG A 342 28.75 -0.70 2.66
C ARG A 342 28.74 0.46 1.64
N TRP A 343 27.57 1.05 1.40
CA TRP A 343 27.37 2.21 0.54
C TRP A 343 27.19 3.52 1.34
N HIS A 344 27.43 3.49 2.65
CA HIS A 344 27.33 4.67 3.50
C HIS A 344 28.50 5.62 3.22
N THR A 345 28.18 6.89 2.99
CA THR A 345 29.14 7.95 2.72
C THR A 345 29.70 8.59 3.99
N ALA A 346 29.05 8.41 5.14
CA ALA A 346 29.46 8.97 6.42
C ALA A 346 29.63 7.96 7.59
N PRO A 347 30.24 6.78 7.39
CA PRO A 347 30.33 5.74 8.41
C PRO A 347 31.24 6.11 9.59
N ASN A 348 32.16 7.07 9.44
CA ASN A 348 33.01 7.50 10.55
C ASN A 348 32.25 8.38 11.56
N THR A 349 31.08 8.90 11.18
CA THR A 349 30.19 9.63 12.08
C THR A 349 29.24 8.70 12.82
N GLY A 350 28.68 7.71 12.13
CA GLY A 350 27.77 6.74 12.72
C GLY A 350 27.20 5.78 11.69
N PRO A 351 26.67 4.62 12.12
CA PRO A 351 26.03 3.67 11.23
C PRO A 351 24.69 4.20 10.71
N ILE A 352 24.23 3.65 9.58
CA ILE A 352 22.84 3.78 9.15
C ILE A 352 22.03 2.68 9.83
N THR A 353 21.16 3.09 10.75
CA THR A 353 20.31 2.23 11.58
C THR A 353 18.87 2.16 11.12
N ALA A 354 18.39 3.14 10.36
CA ALA A 354 16.99 3.23 9.94
C ALA A 354 16.85 3.78 8.52
N SER A 355 15.61 3.73 8.02
CA SER A 355 15.17 4.41 6.81
C SER A 355 13.93 5.24 7.11
N ASN A 356 13.52 6.08 6.15
CA ASN A 356 12.22 6.75 6.18
C ASN A 356 11.05 5.79 5.82
N PRO A 357 9.77 6.25 5.86
CA PRO A 357 8.58 5.43 5.60
C PRO A 357 8.58 4.56 4.35
N CYS A 358 9.20 5.01 3.26
CA CYS A 358 9.19 4.31 1.97
C CYS A 358 10.55 3.65 1.64
N SER A 359 11.48 3.63 2.59
CA SER A 359 12.78 2.96 2.48
C SER A 359 13.72 3.46 1.38
N GLU A 360 13.48 4.64 0.80
CA GLU A 360 14.34 5.25 -0.21
C GLU A 360 15.43 6.15 0.39
N TYR A 361 15.20 6.73 1.57
CA TYR A 361 16.17 7.54 2.31
C TYR A 361 16.81 6.72 3.43
N VAL A 362 18.13 6.61 3.39
CA VAL A 362 18.95 5.85 4.34
C VAL A 362 20.18 6.68 4.72
N HIS A 363 20.20 7.19 5.95
CA HIS A 363 21.33 7.97 6.47
C HIS A 363 21.37 7.87 8.00
N LEU A 364 22.26 8.64 8.63
CA LEU A 364 22.36 8.84 10.08
C LEU A 364 20.99 9.12 10.74
N ASP A 365 20.86 8.74 12.00
CA ASP A 365 19.68 9.09 12.81
C ASP A 365 19.55 10.61 12.99
N ASN A 366 18.34 11.06 13.38
CA ASN A 366 17.97 12.46 13.58
C ASN A 366 18.36 13.31 12.37
N SER A 367 17.89 12.92 11.20
CA SER A 367 18.21 13.57 9.94
C SER A 367 16.98 13.72 9.05
N ALA A 368 17.08 14.58 8.04
CA ALA A 368 16.01 14.80 7.09
C ALA A 368 16.52 14.79 5.65
N CYS A 369 15.61 14.53 4.72
CA CYS A 369 15.87 14.54 3.29
C CYS A 369 14.76 15.29 2.54
N ASN A 370 15.17 16.21 1.67
CA ASN A 370 14.30 16.89 0.72
C ASN A 370 14.36 16.18 -0.64
N LEU A 371 13.19 15.93 -1.24
CA LEU A 371 13.10 15.11 -2.44
C LEU A 371 12.66 15.93 -3.65
N ALA A 372 13.12 15.54 -4.83
CA ALA A 372 12.59 16.03 -6.09
C ALA A 372 12.60 14.89 -7.10
N SER A 373 11.76 14.96 -8.11
CA SER A 373 11.72 13.93 -9.16
C SER A 373 11.58 14.55 -10.54
N LEU A 374 12.41 14.08 -11.46
CA LEU A 374 12.37 14.43 -12.89
C LEU A 374 11.41 13.50 -13.65
N ASN A 375 10.62 14.03 -14.58
CA ASN A 375 9.75 13.24 -15.45
C ASN A 375 10.55 12.71 -16.64
N LEU A 376 10.95 11.43 -16.63
CA LEU A 376 11.82 10.89 -17.68
C LEU A 376 11.22 10.98 -19.09
N LEU A 377 9.90 10.81 -19.21
CA LEU A 377 9.22 10.85 -20.51
C LEU A 377 9.27 12.23 -21.16
N ALA A 378 9.35 13.30 -20.36
CA ALA A 378 9.49 14.68 -20.86
C ALA A 378 10.82 14.93 -21.59
N PHE A 379 11.86 14.16 -21.24
CA PHE A 379 13.18 14.22 -21.90
C PHE A 379 13.29 13.28 -23.10
N LEU A 380 12.23 12.52 -23.42
CA LEU A 380 12.21 11.65 -24.60
C LEU A 380 11.38 12.34 -25.70
N GLY A 381 12.03 12.80 -26.77
CA GLY A 381 11.36 13.54 -27.85
C GLY A 381 10.28 12.72 -28.58
N SER A 382 9.15 13.33 -28.95
CA SER A 382 7.94 12.64 -29.45
C SER A 382 7.94 12.25 -30.95
N GLY A 383 9.10 12.28 -31.63
CA GLY A 383 9.22 12.06 -33.08
C GLY A 383 9.81 10.68 -33.45
N ARG A 384 9.79 10.34 -34.76
CA ARG A 384 10.45 9.11 -35.26
C ARG A 384 11.96 9.17 -34.97
N GLY A 385 12.39 8.42 -33.96
CA GLY A 385 13.77 8.34 -33.49
C GLY A 385 13.94 8.46 -31.97
N ASP A 386 12.89 8.91 -31.23
CA ASP A 386 12.81 9.00 -29.76
C ASP A 386 14.18 9.26 -29.09
N GLN A 387 14.83 10.36 -29.47
CA GLN A 387 16.14 10.70 -28.91
C GLN A 387 15.94 11.26 -27.50
N PHE A 388 16.60 10.63 -26.53
CA PHE A 388 16.66 11.13 -25.17
C PHE A 388 17.54 12.38 -25.10
N ASP A 389 17.00 13.47 -24.59
CA ASP A 389 17.68 14.75 -24.42
C ASP A 389 18.64 14.71 -23.22
N VAL A 390 19.85 14.21 -23.49
CA VAL A 390 20.92 14.08 -22.49
C VAL A 390 21.34 15.44 -21.94
N GLU A 391 21.49 16.45 -22.80
CA GLU A 391 21.93 17.78 -22.38
C GLU A 391 20.88 18.45 -21.48
N GLY A 392 19.61 18.45 -21.91
CA GLY A 392 18.51 19.00 -21.12
C GLY A 392 18.31 18.26 -19.80
N PHE A 393 18.41 16.93 -19.80
CA PHE A 393 18.33 16.16 -18.56
C PHE A 393 19.44 16.53 -17.57
N CYS A 394 20.69 16.64 -18.03
CA CYS A 394 21.81 17.06 -17.18
C CYS A 394 21.64 18.48 -16.63
N GLN A 395 21.15 19.41 -17.45
CA GLN A 395 20.85 20.76 -17.02
C GLN A 395 19.71 20.80 -15.99
N ALA A 396 18.64 20.03 -16.20
CA ALA A 396 17.54 19.94 -15.26
C ALA A 396 18.01 19.40 -13.90
N ILE A 397 18.85 18.36 -13.90
CA ILE A 397 19.49 17.83 -12.69
C ILE A 397 20.28 18.94 -11.99
N ARG A 398 21.14 19.67 -12.71
CA ARG A 398 21.95 20.75 -12.13
C ARG A 398 21.09 21.79 -11.44
N VAL A 399 20.07 22.32 -12.12
CA VAL A 399 19.20 23.38 -11.58
C VAL A 399 18.39 22.88 -10.38
N VAL A 400 17.73 21.71 -10.49
CA VAL A 400 16.90 21.17 -9.40
C VAL A 400 17.76 20.78 -8.19
N PHE A 401 18.95 20.23 -8.41
CA PHE A 401 19.86 19.84 -7.34
C PHE A 401 20.38 21.06 -6.56
N ILE A 402 20.71 22.16 -7.25
CA ILE A 402 21.07 23.44 -6.60
C ILE A 402 19.89 23.97 -5.78
N ALA A 403 18.68 23.93 -6.34
CA ALA A 403 17.47 24.34 -5.62
C ALA A 403 17.25 23.51 -4.34
N GLN A 404 17.45 22.19 -4.42
CA GLN A 404 17.40 21.30 -3.26
C GLN A 404 18.48 21.63 -2.23
N ASP A 405 19.71 21.92 -2.64
CA ASP A 405 20.76 22.27 -1.68
C ASP A 405 20.48 23.61 -0.96
N ILE A 406 19.96 24.62 -1.67
CA ILE A 406 19.58 25.91 -1.07
C ILE A 406 18.51 25.72 0.02
N LEU A 407 17.51 24.86 -0.25
CA LEU A 407 16.44 24.55 0.71
C LEU A 407 16.97 24.03 2.04
N VAL A 408 18.03 23.20 2.05
CA VAL A 408 18.59 22.63 3.29
C VAL A 408 19.10 23.69 4.25
N GLY A 409 19.70 24.78 3.74
CA GLY A 409 20.27 25.83 4.60
C GLY A 409 19.20 26.62 5.35
N ASN A 410 18.05 26.83 4.71
CA ASN A 410 17.05 27.82 5.11
C ASN A 410 15.72 27.19 5.59
N ALA A 411 15.56 25.87 5.45
CA ALA A 411 14.36 25.19 5.90
C ALA A 411 14.25 25.15 7.43
N ASP A 412 13.00 25.19 7.90
CA ASP A 412 12.67 24.90 9.30
C ASP A 412 12.63 23.39 9.54
N TYR A 413 13.16 22.98 10.68
CA TYR A 413 13.21 21.57 11.10
C TYR A 413 12.38 21.36 12.39
N PRO A 414 11.77 20.17 12.56
CA PRO A 414 10.92 19.88 13.73
C PRO A 414 11.65 19.91 15.07
N THR A 415 12.95 19.61 15.08
CA THR A 415 13.83 19.62 16.26
C THR A 415 15.21 20.16 15.89
N ASP A 416 15.95 20.63 16.91
CA ASP A 416 17.29 21.18 16.72
C ASP A 416 18.28 20.10 16.25
N GLU A 417 18.22 18.89 16.79
CA GLU A 417 19.07 17.77 16.40
C GLU A 417 18.91 17.41 14.92
N ILE A 418 17.66 17.31 14.45
CA ILE A 418 17.36 17.07 13.04
C ILE A 418 17.92 18.19 12.18
N GLY A 419 17.74 19.44 12.59
CA GLY A 419 18.27 20.60 11.89
C GLY A 419 19.79 20.64 11.84
N GLU A 420 20.47 20.26 12.92
CA GLU A 420 21.92 20.22 12.99
C GLU A 420 22.49 19.15 12.06
N THR A 421 22.04 17.90 12.17
CA THR A 421 22.48 16.80 11.30
C THR A 421 22.18 17.09 9.83
N SER A 422 20.99 17.61 9.53
CA SER A 422 20.60 17.91 8.14
C SER A 422 21.48 19.01 7.53
N ARG A 423 21.85 20.05 8.30
CA ARG A 423 22.77 21.09 7.80
C ARG A 423 24.22 20.60 7.71
N ASN A 424 24.64 19.73 8.62
CA ASN A 424 26.00 19.20 8.67
C ASN A 424 26.32 18.22 7.53
N PHE A 425 25.32 17.49 7.03
CA PHE A 425 25.48 16.44 6.02
C PHE A 425 24.77 16.75 4.69
N ARG A 426 23.76 17.62 4.71
CA ARG A 426 23.07 18.14 3.52
C ARG A 426 22.53 17.05 2.60
N GLN A 427 21.81 16.09 3.18
CA GLN A 427 21.25 14.96 2.47
C GLN A 427 20.12 15.40 1.53
N LEU A 428 20.27 15.06 0.25
CA LEU A 428 19.26 15.28 -0.77
C LEU A 428 18.75 13.94 -1.30
N GLY A 429 17.58 13.97 -1.93
CA GLY A 429 17.00 12.84 -2.64
C GLY A 429 16.45 13.26 -3.99
N LEU A 430 17.33 13.56 -4.94
CA LEU A 430 16.94 13.71 -6.33
C LEU A 430 16.67 12.33 -6.95
N GLY A 431 15.52 12.19 -7.57
CA GLY A 431 15.12 10.98 -8.29
C GLY A 431 14.45 11.29 -9.61
N TYR A 432 13.74 10.30 -10.11
CA TYR A 432 12.89 10.44 -11.29
C TYR A 432 11.57 9.70 -11.11
N THR A 433 10.66 9.95 -12.04
CA THR A 433 9.41 9.23 -12.22
C THR A 433 9.24 8.87 -13.70
N ASN A 434 8.22 8.07 -13.99
CA ASN A 434 7.81 7.76 -15.34
C ASN A 434 8.75 6.80 -16.11
N LEU A 435 9.53 5.97 -15.40
CA LEU A 435 10.42 5.00 -16.04
C LEU A 435 9.66 3.97 -16.87
N GLY A 436 8.60 3.38 -16.31
CA GLY A 436 7.78 2.39 -17.02
C GLY A 436 7.22 2.93 -18.33
N ALA A 437 6.71 4.16 -18.32
CA ALA A 437 6.21 4.83 -19.51
C ALA A 437 7.33 5.15 -20.51
N MET A 438 8.49 5.63 -20.06
CA MET A 438 9.63 5.87 -20.95
C MET A 438 10.06 4.58 -21.67
N LEU A 439 10.14 3.46 -20.94
CA LEU A 439 10.48 2.16 -21.52
C LEU A 439 9.41 1.65 -22.49
N MET A 440 8.13 1.82 -22.14
CA MET A 440 7.01 1.49 -23.03
C MET A 440 7.06 2.32 -24.33
N ALA A 441 7.30 3.63 -24.22
CA ALA A 441 7.44 4.53 -25.36
C ALA A 441 8.58 4.13 -26.31
N LEU A 442 9.68 3.58 -25.75
CA LEU A 442 10.81 3.02 -26.50
C LEU A 442 10.51 1.63 -27.10
N GLY A 443 9.31 1.08 -26.91
CA GLY A 443 8.95 -0.26 -27.37
C GLY A 443 9.67 -1.37 -26.60
N LEU A 444 10.17 -1.11 -25.39
CA LEU A 444 10.95 -2.06 -24.61
C LEU A 444 10.07 -2.72 -23.53
N PRO A 445 9.98 -4.06 -23.49
CA PRO A 445 9.38 -4.76 -22.36
C PRO A 445 10.12 -4.42 -21.07
N TYR A 446 9.39 -4.12 -19.99
CA TYR A 446 9.99 -3.74 -18.71
C TYR A 446 10.96 -4.82 -18.18
N ASP A 447 10.67 -6.11 -18.42
CA ASP A 447 11.53 -7.25 -18.05
C ASP A 447 12.67 -7.57 -19.06
N SER A 448 12.87 -6.74 -20.08
CA SER A 448 13.96 -6.95 -21.03
C SER A 448 15.32 -6.57 -20.44
N LYS A 449 16.41 -7.15 -20.99
CA LYS A 449 17.78 -6.76 -20.60
C LYS A 449 18.08 -5.33 -21.03
N GLU A 450 17.53 -4.94 -22.18
CA GLU A 450 17.61 -3.63 -22.80
C GLU A 450 16.96 -2.57 -21.90
N ALA A 451 15.76 -2.83 -21.39
CA ALA A 451 15.08 -1.94 -20.45
C ALA A 451 15.88 -1.74 -19.15
N ARG A 452 16.43 -2.82 -18.58
CA ARG A 452 17.30 -2.73 -17.41
C ARG A 452 18.59 -1.94 -17.67
N ALA A 453 19.19 -2.12 -18.84
CA ALA A 453 20.38 -1.35 -19.23
C ALA A 453 20.05 0.15 -19.35
N TRP A 454 18.92 0.50 -19.98
CA TRP A 454 18.41 1.87 -20.05
C TRP A 454 18.17 2.48 -18.67
N ALA A 455 17.46 1.76 -17.79
CA ALA A 455 17.16 2.22 -16.44
C ALA A 455 18.46 2.48 -15.64
N GLY A 456 19.41 1.56 -15.70
CA GLY A 456 20.73 1.73 -15.07
C GLY A 456 21.50 2.92 -15.64
N ALA A 457 21.51 3.09 -16.96
CA ALA A 457 22.24 4.18 -17.63
C ALA A 457 21.69 5.57 -17.31
N VAL A 458 20.36 5.75 -17.36
CA VAL A 458 19.70 7.03 -17.01
C VAL A 458 19.91 7.36 -15.52
N THR A 459 19.86 6.35 -14.65
CA THR A 459 20.13 6.54 -13.22
C THR A 459 21.59 6.93 -12.98
N ALA A 460 22.53 6.27 -13.67
CA ALA A 460 23.95 6.58 -13.58
C ALA A 460 24.26 8.01 -14.08
N LEU A 461 23.61 8.44 -15.15
CA LEU A 461 23.69 9.80 -15.67
C LEU A 461 23.18 10.81 -14.62
N MET A 462 22.01 10.55 -14.03
CA MET A 462 21.41 11.41 -13.02
C MET A 462 22.31 11.61 -11.81
N THR A 463 22.76 10.52 -11.20
CA THR A 463 23.58 10.59 -9.98
C THR A 463 24.98 11.12 -10.25
N GLY A 464 25.56 10.81 -11.43
CA GLY A 464 26.84 11.38 -11.85
C GLY A 464 26.76 12.90 -11.98
N GLN A 465 25.74 13.43 -12.65
CA GLN A 465 25.52 14.88 -12.77
C GLN A 465 25.23 15.52 -11.40
N ALA A 466 24.47 14.86 -10.53
CA ALA A 466 24.17 15.36 -9.18
C ALA A 466 25.46 15.52 -8.36
N TYR A 467 26.35 14.53 -8.33
CA TYR A 467 27.61 14.64 -7.61
C TYR A 467 28.64 15.55 -8.29
N ALA A 468 28.64 15.66 -9.62
CA ALA A 468 29.45 16.66 -10.31
C ALA A 468 29.03 18.08 -9.88
N THR A 469 27.71 18.35 -9.90
CA THR A 469 27.13 19.60 -9.37
C THR A 469 27.49 19.80 -7.89
N SER A 470 27.43 18.75 -7.07
CA SER A 470 27.77 18.82 -5.64
C SER A 470 29.24 19.16 -5.40
N ALA A 471 30.16 18.65 -6.23
CA ALA A 471 31.58 19.01 -6.17
C ALA A 471 31.84 20.46 -6.61
N GLU A 472 31.12 20.94 -7.64
CA GLU A 472 31.15 22.35 -8.05
C GLU A 472 30.63 23.28 -6.94
N LEU A 473 29.52 22.90 -6.29
CA LEU A 473 28.99 23.63 -5.13
C LEU A 473 29.98 23.65 -3.96
N ALA A 474 30.67 22.54 -3.69
CA ALA A 474 31.68 22.49 -2.64
C ALA A 474 32.83 23.49 -2.88
N GLN A 475 33.21 23.70 -4.14
CA GLN A 475 34.18 24.72 -4.51
C GLN A 475 33.67 26.15 -4.24
N LYS A 476 32.38 26.42 -4.44
CA LYS A 476 31.77 27.76 -4.32
C LYS A 476 31.38 28.12 -2.89
N VAL A 477 30.67 27.22 -2.20
CA VAL A 477 30.05 27.45 -0.88
C VAL A 477 30.56 26.50 0.22
N GLY A 478 31.58 25.69 -0.08
CA GLY A 478 32.21 24.74 0.84
C GLY A 478 31.58 23.35 0.84
N ALA A 479 32.37 22.31 1.10
CA ALA A 479 31.86 20.95 1.32
C ALA A 479 30.92 20.87 2.55
N PHE A 480 30.13 19.79 2.66
CA PHE A 480 29.35 19.57 3.90
C PHE A 480 30.26 19.44 5.12
N SER A 481 29.82 19.92 6.28
CA SER A 481 30.63 19.97 7.50
C SER A 481 31.23 18.62 7.91
N GLY A 482 30.45 17.54 7.74
CA GLY A 482 30.90 16.17 8.02
C GLY A 482 31.91 15.58 7.03
N TYR A 483 32.28 16.29 5.94
CA TYR A 483 33.10 15.74 4.86
C TYR A 483 34.52 15.44 5.32
N ALA A 484 35.15 16.32 6.11
CA ALA A 484 36.54 16.13 6.54
C ALA A 484 36.73 14.78 7.26
N THR A 485 35.81 14.46 8.17
CA THR A 485 35.77 13.19 8.91
C THR A 485 35.48 11.99 8.01
N ASN A 486 34.75 12.18 6.92
CA ASN A 486 34.24 11.13 6.04
C ASN A 486 34.80 11.17 4.60
N SER A 487 35.91 11.86 4.39
CA SER A 487 36.47 12.11 3.05
C SER A 487 36.83 10.82 2.33
N VAL A 488 37.50 9.89 3.03
CA VAL A 488 37.86 8.56 2.51
C VAL A 488 36.62 7.73 2.14
N PRO A 489 35.67 7.44 3.06
CA PRO A 489 34.51 6.63 2.71
C PRO A 489 33.63 7.28 1.62
N MET A 490 33.48 8.61 1.64
CA MET A 490 32.76 9.34 0.59
C MET A 490 33.39 9.10 -0.79
N GLN A 491 34.71 9.28 -0.92
CA GLN A 491 35.42 9.04 -2.18
C GLN A 491 35.32 7.58 -2.63
N ASP A 492 35.41 6.63 -1.70
CA ASP A 492 35.29 5.20 -2.02
C ASP A 492 33.90 4.85 -2.54
N VAL A 493 32.83 5.42 -1.98
CA VAL A 493 31.47 5.25 -2.50
C VAL A 493 31.32 5.82 -3.91
N LEU A 494 31.85 7.02 -4.19
CA LEU A 494 31.83 7.58 -5.55
C LEU A 494 32.58 6.70 -6.55
N ARG A 495 33.74 6.14 -6.16
CA ARG A 495 34.50 5.18 -6.99
C ARG A 495 33.72 3.89 -7.24
N ARG A 496 32.97 3.39 -6.25
CA ARG A 496 32.10 2.21 -6.40
C ARG A 496 30.98 2.45 -7.43
N HIS A 497 30.30 3.59 -7.36
CA HIS A 497 29.30 3.98 -8.37
C HIS A 497 29.93 4.04 -9.78
N ARG A 498 31.10 4.68 -9.90
CA ARG A 498 31.84 4.76 -11.16
C ARG A 498 32.30 3.40 -11.69
N GLN A 499 32.69 2.49 -10.81
CA GLN A 499 33.05 1.11 -11.17
C GLN A 499 31.84 0.32 -11.65
N ALA A 500 30.66 0.54 -11.03
CA ALA A 500 29.42 -0.13 -11.39
C ALA A 500 28.99 0.16 -12.84
N LEU A 501 29.38 1.29 -13.45
CA LEU A 501 29.15 1.55 -14.90
C LEU A 501 29.69 0.42 -15.80
N GLY A 502 30.68 -0.35 -15.34
CA GLY A 502 31.21 -1.51 -16.05
C GLY A 502 30.19 -2.63 -16.29
N THR A 503 29.07 -2.65 -15.56
CA THR A 503 28.00 -3.66 -15.70
C THR A 503 26.97 -3.32 -16.78
N LEU A 504 26.92 -2.07 -17.25
CA LEU A 504 25.93 -1.57 -18.22
C LEU A 504 26.28 -1.86 -19.69
N ARG A 505 27.11 -2.87 -19.97
CA ARG A 505 27.60 -3.12 -21.34
C ARG A 505 26.49 -3.69 -22.24
N ASP A 506 26.52 -3.25 -23.51
CA ASP A 506 25.91 -3.86 -24.69
C ASP A 506 24.43 -3.57 -25.04
N ALA A 507 23.66 -2.76 -24.26
CA ALA A 507 22.26 -2.48 -24.62
C ALA A 507 21.70 -1.06 -24.34
N ALA A 508 22.39 -0.20 -23.57
CA ALA A 508 21.94 1.17 -23.34
C ALA A 508 22.55 2.16 -24.37
N PRO A 509 21.96 3.36 -24.57
CA PRO A 509 22.47 4.32 -25.53
C PRO A 509 23.90 4.78 -25.21
N GLU A 510 24.76 4.73 -26.23
CA GLU A 510 26.18 5.07 -26.11
C GLU A 510 26.40 6.50 -25.60
N LYS A 511 25.57 7.47 -26.05
CA LYS A 511 25.63 8.87 -25.61
C LYS A 511 25.41 8.99 -24.10
N ILE A 512 24.42 8.27 -23.54
CA ILE A 512 24.11 8.30 -22.11
C ILE A 512 25.25 7.71 -21.30
N ILE A 513 25.75 6.53 -21.68
CA ILE A 513 26.84 5.86 -20.96
C ILE A 513 28.12 6.69 -20.99
N THR A 514 28.47 7.26 -22.15
CA THR A 514 29.68 8.08 -22.31
C THR A 514 29.60 9.34 -21.46
N THR A 515 28.48 10.05 -21.52
CA THR A 515 28.25 11.26 -20.71
C THR A 515 28.26 10.93 -19.21
N ALA A 516 27.58 9.87 -18.79
CA ALA A 516 27.58 9.43 -17.39
C ALA A 516 29.00 9.14 -16.90
N ARG A 517 29.83 8.49 -17.73
CA ARG A 517 31.23 8.20 -17.41
C ARG A 517 32.03 9.49 -17.15
N GLU A 518 31.92 10.46 -18.06
CA GLU A 518 32.59 11.76 -17.94
C GLU A 518 32.15 12.52 -16.68
N LEU A 519 30.85 12.49 -16.37
CA LEU A 519 30.30 13.14 -15.19
C LEU A 519 30.79 12.51 -13.89
N TRP A 520 30.84 11.19 -13.82
CA TRP A 520 31.40 10.51 -12.66
C TRP A 520 32.91 10.75 -12.50
N ASP A 521 33.66 10.80 -13.61
CA ASP A 521 35.08 11.16 -13.59
C ASP A 521 35.28 12.60 -13.09
N SER A 522 34.40 13.52 -13.51
CA SER A 522 34.34 14.89 -13.00
C SER A 522 34.00 14.95 -11.50
N ALA A 523 32.97 14.22 -11.07
CA ALA A 523 32.53 14.16 -9.68
C ALA A 523 33.64 13.64 -8.75
N ILE A 524 34.37 12.59 -9.15
CA ILE A 524 35.49 12.05 -8.38
C ILE A 524 36.63 13.05 -8.32
N SER A 525 37.05 13.60 -9.46
CA SER A 525 38.12 14.61 -9.53
C SER A 525 37.80 15.86 -8.72
N GLY A 526 36.55 16.32 -8.77
CA GLY A 526 36.05 17.44 -7.99
C GLY A 526 36.02 17.12 -6.49
N CYS A 527 35.53 15.94 -6.11
CA CYS A 527 35.52 15.48 -4.72
C CYS A 527 36.92 15.40 -4.13
N GLU A 528 37.91 14.87 -4.87
CA GLU A 528 39.30 14.78 -4.41
C GLU A 528 39.95 16.16 -4.19
N LYS A 529 39.54 17.18 -4.96
CA LYS A 529 40.11 18.53 -4.89
C LYS A 529 39.41 19.45 -3.89
N HIS A 530 38.08 19.37 -3.81
CA HIS A 530 37.24 20.36 -3.15
C HIS A 530 36.28 19.75 -2.13
N GLY A 531 36.18 18.42 -2.07
CA GLY A 531 35.08 17.73 -1.44
C GLY A 531 33.78 17.85 -2.21
N VAL A 532 32.68 17.50 -1.56
CA VAL A 532 31.32 17.56 -2.12
C VAL A 532 30.40 18.26 -1.13
N ARG A 533 29.37 18.92 -1.65
CA ARG A 533 28.42 19.69 -0.85
C ARG A 533 27.40 18.80 -0.13
N ASN A 534 27.16 17.59 -0.60
CA ASN A 534 26.07 16.73 -0.13
C ASN A 534 26.58 15.31 0.14
N SER A 535 26.27 14.76 1.32
CA SER A 535 26.67 13.38 1.68
C SER A 535 25.81 12.32 0.99
N GLN A 536 24.57 12.64 0.64
CA GLN A 536 23.67 11.82 -0.18
C GLN A 536 23.02 12.74 -1.23
N ALA A 537 22.95 12.28 -2.48
CA ALA A 537 22.47 13.09 -3.61
C ALA A 537 21.13 12.59 -4.18
N THR A 538 21.00 11.27 -4.36
CA THR A 538 19.92 10.66 -5.12
C THR A 538 19.26 9.48 -4.41
N VAL A 539 17.94 9.34 -4.64
CA VAL A 539 17.06 8.25 -4.21
C VAL A 539 15.99 8.02 -5.28
N ILE A 540 15.33 6.87 -5.30
CA ILE A 540 14.08 6.71 -6.10
C ILE A 540 12.89 6.66 -5.15
N ALA A 541 12.11 7.74 -5.14
CA ALA A 541 10.90 7.87 -4.33
C ALA A 541 9.69 7.24 -5.05
N PRO A 542 8.59 6.93 -4.32
CA PRO A 542 7.38 6.37 -4.95
C PRO A 542 6.56 7.38 -5.76
N THR A 543 6.81 8.69 -5.61
CA THR A 543 6.18 9.80 -6.37
C THR A 543 4.65 9.85 -6.45
N GLY A 544 3.90 9.08 -5.63
CA GLY A 544 2.46 8.86 -5.76
C GLY A 544 1.48 10.06 -5.63
N THR A 545 1.97 11.29 -5.55
CA THR A 545 1.16 12.51 -5.73
C THR A 545 1.75 13.42 -6.80
N ILE A 546 3.07 13.62 -6.77
CA ILE A 546 3.77 14.52 -7.70
C ILE A 546 3.83 13.95 -9.12
N SER A 547 3.75 12.63 -9.31
CA SER A 547 3.61 12.00 -10.62
C SER A 547 2.34 12.48 -11.33
N PHE A 548 1.21 12.52 -10.61
CA PHE A 548 -0.06 12.99 -11.16
C PHE A 548 -0.08 14.50 -11.39
N MET A 549 0.65 15.28 -10.57
CA MET A 549 0.88 16.70 -10.86
C MET A 549 1.65 16.90 -12.17
N MET A 550 2.54 15.97 -12.54
CA MET A 550 3.33 16.00 -13.77
C MET A 550 2.70 15.19 -14.92
N ASP A 551 1.43 14.77 -14.80
CA ASP A 551 0.75 13.94 -15.80
C ASP A 551 1.53 12.68 -16.21
N CYS A 552 2.23 12.06 -15.26
CA CYS A 552 2.98 10.83 -15.48
C CYS A 552 2.04 9.61 -15.49
N ASP A 553 2.22 8.71 -16.46
CA ASP A 553 1.51 7.43 -16.55
C ASP A 553 1.99 6.44 -15.48
N THR A 554 3.29 6.50 -15.14
CA THR A 554 3.96 5.59 -14.19
C THR A 554 4.71 6.35 -13.09
N THR A 555 4.83 5.73 -11.92
CA THR A 555 5.36 6.36 -10.70
C THR A 555 6.76 5.89 -10.37
N GLY A 556 7.71 6.79 -10.16
CA GLY A 556 9.08 6.43 -9.77
C GLY A 556 9.74 5.50 -10.80
N ILE A 557 10.25 4.38 -10.29
CA ILE A 557 10.76 3.24 -11.05
C ILE A 557 9.68 2.23 -11.47
N GLU A 558 8.47 2.32 -10.91
CA GLU A 558 7.37 1.37 -11.14
C GLU A 558 7.05 1.21 -12.64
N PRO A 559 6.76 -0.02 -13.13
CA PRO A 559 6.04 -0.17 -14.38
C PRO A 559 4.60 0.34 -14.19
N ASP A 560 3.82 0.31 -15.27
CA ASP A 560 2.40 0.59 -15.10
C ASP A 560 1.75 -0.48 -14.19
N LEU A 561 0.84 -0.06 -13.31
CA LEU A 561 0.04 -0.98 -12.49
C LEU A 561 -0.98 -1.72 -13.37
N GLY A 562 -1.54 -1.01 -14.35
CA GLY A 562 -2.51 -1.47 -15.33
C GLY A 562 -2.75 -0.36 -16.35
N LEU A 563 -3.09 -0.70 -17.60
CA LEU A 563 -3.30 0.30 -18.65
C LEU A 563 -4.55 1.18 -18.40
N ILE A 564 -5.51 0.66 -17.64
CA ILE A 564 -6.60 1.42 -17.03
C ILE A 564 -6.58 1.14 -15.52
N LYS A 565 -6.61 2.20 -14.71
CA LYS A 565 -6.51 2.14 -13.25
C LYS A 565 -7.66 2.90 -12.61
N PHE A 566 -8.18 2.37 -11.51
CA PHE A 566 -9.14 3.05 -10.65
C PHE A 566 -8.49 3.36 -9.31
N LYS A 567 -8.51 4.63 -8.92
CA LYS A 567 -7.92 5.10 -7.66
C LYS A 567 -8.98 5.73 -6.78
N LYS A 568 -9.19 5.14 -5.60
CA LYS A 568 -9.97 5.75 -4.52
C LYS A 568 -9.13 6.84 -3.82
N LEU A 569 -9.70 8.01 -3.63
CA LEU A 569 -9.05 9.13 -2.92
C LEU A 569 -9.40 9.13 -1.44
N VAL A 570 -8.39 9.30 -0.58
CA VAL A 570 -8.58 9.49 0.87
C VAL A 570 -9.42 10.75 1.10
N GLY A 571 -10.59 10.59 1.72
CA GLY A 571 -11.57 11.67 1.92
C GLY A 571 -12.71 11.71 0.89
N GLY A 572 -12.80 10.72 0.00
CA GLY A 572 -13.90 10.51 -0.95
C GLY A 572 -13.59 10.96 -2.39
N GLY A 573 -14.09 10.19 -3.37
CA GLY A 573 -13.91 10.42 -4.81
C GLY A 573 -13.07 9.34 -5.50
N ASP A 574 -13.36 9.10 -6.79
CA ASP A 574 -12.64 8.14 -7.63
C ASP A 574 -12.00 8.80 -8.85
N LEU A 575 -10.82 8.32 -9.23
CA LEU A 575 -10.12 8.74 -10.43
C LEU A 575 -9.88 7.53 -11.34
N THR A 576 -10.44 7.59 -12.56
CA THR A 576 -10.07 6.67 -13.65
C THR A 576 -8.85 7.23 -14.36
N ILE A 577 -7.80 6.43 -14.51
CA ILE A 577 -6.55 6.82 -15.15
C ILE A 577 -6.29 5.88 -16.31
N VAL A 578 -6.21 6.43 -17.52
CA VAL A 578 -5.89 5.68 -18.75
C VAL A 578 -4.45 6.01 -19.12
N ASN A 579 -3.67 4.99 -19.47
CA ASN A 579 -2.30 5.18 -19.95
C ASN A 579 -2.29 5.94 -21.28
N HIS A 580 -1.54 7.04 -21.35
CA HIS A 580 -1.43 7.87 -22.55
C HIS A 580 -0.21 7.53 -23.42
N THR A 581 0.66 6.64 -22.95
CA THR A 581 1.88 6.22 -23.65
C THR A 581 1.63 5.13 -24.70
N LEU A 582 0.51 4.39 -24.62
CA LEU A 582 0.16 3.30 -25.52
C LEU A 582 0.30 3.68 -27.01
N GLY A 583 -0.34 4.77 -27.45
CA GLY A 583 -0.29 5.20 -28.85
C GLY A 583 1.13 5.54 -29.32
N ARG A 584 1.94 6.15 -28.45
CA ARG A 584 3.34 6.46 -28.74
C ARG A 584 4.16 5.18 -28.96
N ALA A 585 3.99 4.19 -28.08
CA ALA A 585 4.65 2.90 -28.17
C ALA A 585 4.24 2.14 -29.44
N LEU A 586 2.95 2.13 -29.79
CA LEU A 586 2.45 1.49 -31.01
C LEU A 586 3.04 2.14 -32.27
N HIS A 587 3.10 3.47 -32.33
CA HIS A 587 3.75 4.16 -33.43
C HIS A 587 5.25 3.80 -33.54
N HIS A 588 5.97 3.70 -32.41
CA HIS A 588 7.37 3.26 -32.37
C HIS A 588 7.55 1.84 -32.92
N LEU A 589 6.64 0.94 -32.55
CA LEU A 589 6.61 -0.47 -32.99
C LEU A 589 6.14 -0.65 -34.45
N GLY A 590 5.81 0.44 -35.14
CA GLY A 590 5.50 0.47 -36.57
C GLY A 590 4.05 0.23 -36.93
N TYR A 591 3.12 0.38 -35.99
CA TYR A 591 1.68 0.34 -36.27
C TYR A 591 1.20 1.60 -37.00
N THR A 592 0.18 1.46 -37.86
CA THR A 592 -0.44 2.61 -38.53
C THR A 592 -1.34 3.40 -37.57
N PRO A 593 -1.69 4.66 -37.88
CA PRO A 593 -2.64 5.43 -37.08
C PRO A 593 -4.01 4.74 -36.94
N GLU A 594 -4.46 4.04 -37.97
CA GLU A 594 -5.72 3.28 -37.96
C GLU A 594 -5.63 2.06 -37.02
N GLU A 595 -4.57 1.26 -37.14
CA GLU A 595 -4.33 0.13 -36.23
C GLU A 595 -4.22 0.59 -34.77
N THR A 596 -3.54 1.72 -34.55
CA THR A 596 -3.38 2.33 -33.22
C THR A 596 -4.73 2.74 -32.64
N THR A 597 -5.58 3.39 -33.44
CA THR A 597 -6.92 3.81 -33.03
C THR A 597 -7.80 2.60 -32.67
N ASP A 598 -7.72 1.53 -33.46
CA ASP A 598 -8.48 0.29 -33.20
C ASP A 598 -8.02 -0.38 -31.89
N ILE A 599 -6.71 -0.40 -31.60
CA ILE A 599 -6.16 -0.95 -30.35
C ILE A 599 -6.54 -0.09 -29.14
N GLU A 600 -6.45 1.24 -29.25
CA GLU A 600 -6.86 2.17 -28.18
C GLU A 600 -8.36 2.06 -27.87
N ALA A 601 -9.20 1.95 -28.90
CA ALA A 601 -10.62 1.73 -28.74
C ALA A 601 -10.91 0.39 -28.06
N TYR A 602 -10.17 -0.67 -28.41
CA TYR A 602 -10.28 -1.97 -27.74
C TYR A 602 -9.88 -1.90 -26.27
N LEU A 603 -8.80 -1.19 -25.93
CA LEU A 603 -8.39 -0.97 -24.54
C LEU A 603 -9.49 -0.27 -23.73
N LEU A 604 -10.09 0.79 -24.28
CA LEU A 604 -11.16 1.54 -23.61
C LEU A 604 -12.43 0.69 -23.40
N ASP A 605 -12.73 -0.25 -24.30
CA ASP A 605 -13.87 -1.16 -24.20
C ASP A 605 -13.62 -2.35 -23.26
N LYS A 606 -12.44 -2.97 -23.34
CA LYS A 606 -12.11 -4.24 -22.65
C LYS A 606 -11.27 -4.09 -21.40
N GLY A 607 -10.67 -2.93 -21.16
CA GLY A 607 -9.72 -2.73 -20.06
C GLY A 607 -8.37 -3.43 -20.26
N SER A 608 -8.14 -4.07 -21.41
CA SER A 608 -6.91 -4.78 -21.74
C SER A 608 -6.57 -4.66 -23.22
N VAL A 609 -5.29 -4.85 -23.55
CA VAL A 609 -4.80 -4.98 -24.92
C VAL A 609 -4.66 -6.44 -25.38
N VAL A 610 -4.85 -7.41 -24.47
CA VAL A 610 -4.78 -8.84 -24.83
C VAL A 610 -5.94 -9.17 -25.76
N GLY A 611 -5.61 -9.69 -26.95
CA GLY A 611 -6.61 -9.96 -27.99
C GLY A 611 -7.10 -8.74 -28.77
N ALA A 612 -6.47 -7.57 -28.58
CA ALA A 612 -6.76 -6.39 -29.38
C ALA A 612 -6.51 -6.65 -30.88
N PRO A 613 -7.34 -6.10 -31.78
CA PRO A 613 -7.14 -6.25 -33.22
C PRO A 613 -5.77 -5.69 -33.64
N HIS A 614 -5.15 -6.31 -34.65
CA HIS A 614 -3.84 -5.93 -35.22
C HIS A 614 -2.62 -6.10 -34.31
N LEU A 615 -2.79 -6.06 -32.98
CA LEU A 615 -1.70 -6.21 -32.03
C LEU A 615 -1.01 -7.57 -32.22
N LYS A 616 0.32 -7.54 -32.31
CA LYS A 616 1.14 -8.73 -32.56
C LYS A 616 1.56 -9.28 -31.20
N ASP A 617 1.45 -10.59 -31.02
CA ASP A 617 1.80 -11.25 -29.74
C ASP A 617 3.22 -10.93 -29.27
N ILE A 618 4.18 -10.78 -30.20
CA ILE A 618 5.57 -10.43 -29.88
C ILE A 618 5.72 -9.04 -29.23
N HIS A 619 4.72 -8.16 -29.37
CA HIS A 619 4.71 -6.83 -28.76
C HIS A 619 3.94 -6.79 -27.43
N LEU A 620 3.16 -7.82 -27.07
CA LEU A 620 2.43 -7.87 -25.80
C LEU A 620 3.31 -7.61 -24.57
N PRO A 621 4.56 -8.12 -24.47
CA PRO A 621 5.42 -7.85 -23.32
C PRO A 621 5.78 -6.37 -23.11
N VAL A 622 5.68 -5.52 -24.14
CA VAL A 622 5.89 -4.06 -24.01
C VAL A 622 4.81 -3.41 -23.14
N PHE A 623 3.60 -3.98 -23.17
CA PHE A 623 2.42 -3.49 -22.48
C PHE A 623 2.11 -4.27 -21.19
N ALA A 624 3.03 -5.13 -20.75
CA ALA A 624 2.88 -5.87 -19.50
C ALA A 624 2.89 -4.89 -18.30
N CYS A 625 2.01 -5.15 -17.34
CA CYS A 625 1.78 -4.33 -16.16
C CYS A 625 2.11 -5.09 -14.87
N SER A 626 2.13 -4.40 -13.73
CA SER A 626 2.37 -5.04 -12.42
C SER A 626 1.22 -5.96 -11.99
N MET A 627 0.01 -5.69 -12.47
CA MET A 627 -1.23 -6.40 -12.17
C MET A 627 -2.09 -6.50 -13.45
N GLY A 628 -3.14 -7.33 -13.43
CA GLY A 628 -4.07 -7.50 -14.56
C GLY A 628 -3.90 -8.84 -15.27
N ASP A 629 -4.16 -8.89 -16.57
CA ASP A 629 -4.13 -10.10 -17.39
C ASP A 629 -2.81 -10.30 -18.15
N ASN A 630 -2.03 -9.24 -18.35
CA ASN A 630 -0.68 -9.26 -18.92
C ASN A 630 0.34 -8.81 -17.86
N ILE A 631 0.74 -9.74 -16.99
CA ILE A 631 1.52 -9.44 -15.78
C ILE A 631 3.03 -9.58 -16.01
N ILE A 632 3.80 -8.63 -15.48
CA ILE A 632 5.26 -8.70 -15.32
C ILE A 632 5.61 -9.72 -14.22
N HIS A 633 6.47 -10.69 -14.53
CA HIS A 633 6.89 -11.68 -13.54
C HIS A 633 7.57 -11.02 -12.33
N HIS A 634 7.28 -11.49 -11.11
CA HIS A 634 7.73 -10.86 -9.87
C HIS A 634 9.27 -10.74 -9.75
N GLU A 635 10.01 -11.69 -10.32
CA GLU A 635 11.47 -11.63 -10.42
C GLU A 635 11.97 -10.41 -11.22
N ALA A 636 11.24 -10.01 -12.26
CA ALA A 636 11.61 -8.88 -13.11
C ALA A 636 11.70 -7.57 -12.33
N HIS A 637 10.84 -7.39 -11.32
CA HIS A 637 10.89 -6.22 -10.44
C HIS A 637 12.21 -6.17 -9.66
N ILE A 638 12.65 -7.30 -9.09
CA ILE A 638 13.94 -7.41 -8.39
C ILE A 638 15.11 -7.14 -9.34
N LEU A 639 15.07 -7.70 -10.55
CA LEU A 639 16.12 -7.48 -11.55
C LEU A 639 16.19 -6.01 -12.01
N MET A 640 15.05 -5.33 -12.14
CA MET A 640 15.02 -3.91 -12.47
C MET A 640 15.58 -3.06 -11.33
N MET A 641 15.17 -3.34 -10.08
CA MET A 641 15.76 -2.67 -8.91
C MET A 641 17.28 -2.87 -8.88
N ALA A 642 17.76 -4.08 -9.14
CA ALA A 642 19.19 -4.42 -9.12
C ALA A 642 19.99 -3.70 -10.21
N ALA A 643 19.38 -3.42 -11.36
CA ALA A 643 20.01 -2.66 -12.43
C ALA A 643 20.21 -1.17 -12.06
N VAL A 644 19.35 -0.63 -11.21
CA VAL A 644 19.32 0.78 -10.81
C VAL A 644 20.07 1.05 -9.50
N GLN A 645 19.98 0.13 -8.53
CA GLN A 645 20.48 0.29 -7.15
C GLN A 645 21.96 0.72 -7.05
N PRO A 646 22.90 0.20 -7.87
CA PRO A 646 24.29 0.62 -7.83
C PRO A 646 24.53 2.07 -8.24
N PHE A 647 23.52 2.76 -8.76
CA PHE A 647 23.62 4.12 -9.27
C PHE A 647 22.80 5.12 -8.47
N VAL A 648 22.23 4.74 -7.32
CA VAL A 648 21.60 5.67 -6.38
C VAL A 648 22.37 5.70 -5.06
N SER A 649 22.56 6.90 -4.52
CA SER A 649 23.30 7.04 -3.26
C SER A 649 22.50 6.55 -2.04
N GLY A 650 21.20 6.81 -2.01
CA GLY A 650 20.28 6.22 -1.03
C GLY A 650 19.72 4.88 -1.54
N ALA A 651 18.43 4.67 -1.38
CA ALA A 651 17.74 3.43 -1.73
C ALA A 651 16.58 3.69 -2.72
N ILE A 652 15.81 2.64 -2.98
CA ILE A 652 14.71 2.64 -3.97
C ILE A 652 13.43 2.22 -3.23
N SER A 653 12.42 3.08 -3.30
CA SER A 653 11.04 2.69 -3.00
C SER A 653 10.45 2.02 -4.23
N LYS A 654 10.30 0.69 -4.19
CA LYS A 654 9.64 -0.11 -5.22
C LYS A 654 8.86 -1.24 -4.55
N THR A 655 7.63 -1.43 -4.99
CA THR A 655 6.83 -2.61 -4.60
C THR A 655 7.15 -3.78 -5.51
N VAL A 656 7.46 -4.96 -4.97
CA VAL A 656 7.53 -6.18 -5.78
C VAL A 656 6.14 -6.81 -5.78
N ASN A 657 5.40 -6.63 -6.88
CA ASN A 657 4.06 -7.19 -7.02
C ASN A 657 4.14 -8.69 -7.31
N LEU A 658 3.26 -9.46 -6.66
CA LEU A 658 3.10 -10.90 -6.88
C LEU A 658 1.63 -11.23 -7.15
N PRO A 659 1.34 -12.21 -8.01
CA PRO A 659 -0.02 -12.72 -8.17
C PRO A 659 -0.48 -13.43 -6.89
N GLU A 660 -1.80 -13.54 -6.69
CA GLU A 660 -2.39 -14.22 -5.54
C GLU A 660 -1.89 -15.67 -5.37
N THR A 661 -1.59 -16.33 -6.49
CA THR A 661 -1.08 -17.71 -6.58
C THR A 661 0.38 -17.87 -6.16
N ALA A 662 1.12 -16.78 -5.96
CA ALA A 662 2.50 -16.84 -5.48
C ALA A 662 2.56 -17.53 -4.12
N THR A 663 3.62 -18.30 -3.89
CA THR A 663 3.84 -19.07 -2.66
C THR A 663 4.73 -18.33 -1.67
N VAL A 664 4.78 -18.80 -0.43
CA VAL A 664 5.75 -18.32 0.57
C VAL A 664 7.19 -18.58 0.11
N GLU A 665 7.43 -19.69 -0.59
CA GLU A 665 8.74 -20.01 -1.15
C GLU A 665 9.18 -19.02 -2.23
N ASP A 666 8.25 -18.51 -3.05
CA ASP A 666 8.55 -17.45 -4.02
C ASP A 666 9.04 -16.18 -3.32
N VAL A 667 8.41 -15.81 -2.21
CA VAL A 667 8.82 -14.65 -1.39
C VAL A 667 10.19 -14.88 -0.74
N GLU A 668 10.43 -16.07 -0.19
CA GLU A 668 11.73 -16.47 0.38
C GLU A 668 12.85 -16.36 -0.67
N ASN A 669 12.61 -16.91 -1.86
CA ASN A 669 13.53 -16.86 -2.99
C ASN A 669 13.77 -15.43 -3.49
N LEU A 670 12.74 -14.58 -3.52
CA LEU A 670 12.85 -13.17 -3.90
C LEU A 670 13.74 -12.41 -2.91
N HIS A 671 13.56 -12.58 -1.61
CA HIS A 671 14.40 -11.95 -0.59
C HIS A 671 15.86 -12.43 -0.67
N LEU A 672 16.11 -13.74 -0.86
CA LEU A 672 17.46 -14.27 -1.07
C LEU A 672 18.11 -13.69 -2.32
N LYS A 673 17.36 -13.61 -3.42
CA LYS A 673 17.84 -13.05 -4.68
C LYS A 673 18.16 -11.56 -4.55
N ALA A 674 17.31 -10.80 -3.86
CA ALA A 674 17.52 -9.39 -3.59
C ALA A 674 18.82 -9.12 -2.83
N TRP A 675 19.10 -9.91 -1.79
CA TRP A 675 20.36 -9.86 -1.04
C TRP A 675 21.55 -10.12 -1.94
N LYS A 676 21.52 -11.22 -2.73
CA LYS A 676 22.61 -11.60 -3.64
C LYS A 676 22.89 -10.55 -4.72
N LEU A 677 21.86 -9.83 -5.13
CA LEU A 677 21.97 -8.75 -6.12
C LEU A 677 22.38 -7.41 -5.50
N GLY A 678 22.56 -7.33 -4.18
CA GLY A 678 22.99 -6.11 -3.50
C GLY A 678 21.92 -5.03 -3.41
N LEU A 679 20.64 -5.42 -3.34
CA LEU A 679 19.57 -4.48 -3.02
C LEU A 679 19.70 -3.97 -1.58
N LYS A 680 19.21 -2.75 -1.34
CA LYS A 680 19.23 -2.14 0.00
C LYS A 680 17.96 -2.45 0.79
N ALA A 681 16.81 -2.41 0.13
CA ALA A 681 15.51 -2.67 0.75
C ALA A 681 14.57 -3.36 -0.25
N VAL A 682 13.67 -4.20 0.25
CA VAL A 682 12.61 -4.83 -0.53
C VAL A 682 11.30 -4.81 0.25
N ALA A 683 10.24 -4.39 -0.42
CA ALA A 683 8.86 -4.56 0.02
C ALA A 683 8.12 -5.35 -1.05
N ILE A 684 7.31 -6.32 -0.62
CA ILE A 684 6.49 -7.12 -1.51
C ILE A 684 5.02 -6.75 -1.35
N TYR A 685 4.23 -7.01 -2.37
CA TYR A 685 2.79 -6.95 -2.29
C TYR A 685 2.19 -8.07 -3.13
N ARG A 686 1.62 -9.07 -2.46
CA ARG A 686 0.88 -10.13 -3.11
C ARG A 686 -0.58 -9.69 -3.27
N ASP A 687 -1.15 -9.91 -4.45
CA ASP A 687 -2.56 -9.61 -4.66
C ASP A 687 -3.45 -10.30 -3.61
N ASN A 688 -4.49 -9.58 -3.16
CA ASN A 688 -5.44 -10.01 -2.13
C ASN A 688 -4.85 -10.36 -0.74
N CYS A 689 -3.59 -9.99 -0.46
CA CYS A 689 -3.00 -10.17 0.87
C CYS A 689 -3.59 -9.24 1.95
N LYS A 690 -4.21 -8.11 1.57
CA LYS A 690 -4.90 -7.20 2.51
C LYS A 690 -6.40 -7.08 2.21
N ILE A 691 -7.21 -6.80 3.23
CA ILE A 691 -8.66 -6.60 3.13
C ILE A 691 -9.02 -5.37 2.28
N GLY A 692 -8.30 -4.27 2.45
CA GLY A 692 -8.57 -3.00 1.77
C GLY A 692 -7.42 -2.59 0.84
N GLN A 693 -7.72 -2.42 -0.44
CA GLN A 693 -6.75 -2.03 -1.48
C GLN A 693 -7.06 -0.63 -2.05
N PRO A 694 -6.12 0.33 -2.02
CA PRO A 694 -6.40 1.71 -2.44
C PRO A 694 -6.34 1.93 -3.96
N LEU A 695 -5.66 1.03 -4.68
CA LEU A 695 -5.65 0.98 -6.14
C LEU A 695 -6.06 -0.41 -6.59
N SER A 696 -6.88 -0.48 -7.64
CA SER A 696 -7.28 -1.72 -8.28
C SER A 696 -7.25 -1.58 -9.81
N THR A 697 -7.07 -2.71 -10.49
CA THR A 697 -7.23 -2.82 -11.96
C THR A 697 -8.67 -3.17 -12.34
N THR A 698 -9.48 -3.63 -11.39
CA THR A 698 -10.91 -3.92 -11.55
C THR A 698 -11.74 -2.85 -10.83
N ARG A 699 -12.94 -2.57 -11.35
CA ARG A 699 -13.93 -1.77 -10.61
C ARG A 699 -14.51 -2.59 -9.46
N ASP A 700 -14.77 -1.95 -8.33
CA ASP A 700 -15.54 -2.58 -7.25
C ASP A 700 -16.88 -3.09 -7.80
N GLY A 701 -17.07 -4.41 -7.73
CA GLY A 701 -18.22 -5.10 -8.31
C GLY A 701 -17.89 -6.15 -9.37
N GLU A 702 -16.64 -6.19 -9.87
CA GLU A 702 -16.14 -7.20 -10.81
C GLU A 702 -14.89 -7.91 -10.25
N ALA A 703 -15.08 -8.81 -9.28
CA ALA A 703 -14.08 -9.83 -8.97
C ALA A 703 -14.32 -11.05 -9.87
N VAL A 704 -13.41 -11.32 -10.79
CA VAL A 704 -13.46 -12.48 -11.71
C VAL A 704 -12.68 -13.64 -11.09
N GLY A 705 -13.38 -14.74 -10.79
CA GLY A 705 -12.76 -16.05 -10.69
C GLY A 705 -12.63 -16.66 -12.08
N SER A 706 -11.41 -17.00 -12.49
CA SER A 706 -11.15 -17.83 -13.66
C SER A 706 -10.91 -19.28 -13.21
N ASP A 707 -11.90 -20.15 -13.42
CA ASP A 707 -11.64 -21.52 -13.86
C ASP A 707 -12.85 -22.10 -14.59
N ALA A 708 -12.56 -22.85 -15.64
CA ALA A 708 -13.41 -23.09 -16.80
C ALA A 708 -14.63 -24.00 -16.55
N VAL A 709 -15.82 -23.58 -17.02
CA VAL A 709 -16.80 -24.46 -17.68
C VAL A 709 -17.44 -23.71 -18.85
N THR A 710 -17.41 -24.38 -19.99
CA THR A 710 -17.97 -24.03 -21.30
C THR A 710 -19.42 -23.52 -21.28
N THR A 711 -19.62 -22.40 -21.99
CA THR A 711 -20.77 -22.04 -22.85
C THR A 711 -22.16 -22.54 -22.44
N GLU A 712 -22.95 -21.69 -21.78
CA GLU A 712 -24.39 -21.52 -22.07
C GLU A 712 -24.88 -20.13 -21.63
N LEU A 713 -25.73 -19.52 -22.46
CA LEU A 713 -26.18 -18.13 -22.38
C LEU A 713 -26.86 -17.80 -21.04
N VAL A 714 -26.45 -16.71 -20.37
CA VAL A 714 -27.29 -16.06 -19.36
C VAL A 714 -27.29 -14.54 -19.55
N ALA A 715 -28.51 -14.02 -19.71
CA ALA A 715 -28.85 -12.65 -20.01
C ALA A 715 -28.45 -11.65 -18.91
N VAL A 716 -28.21 -10.42 -19.37
CA VAL A 716 -28.13 -9.15 -18.62
C VAL A 716 -29.11 -9.15 -17.43
N ARG A 717 -28.58 -9.16 -16.20
CA ARG A 717 -29.41 -8.99 -14.99
C ARG A 717 -29.80 -7.52 -14.85
N ALA A 718 -31.04 -7.22 -15.22
CA ALA A 718 -31.73 -6.00 -14.82
C ALA A 718 -31.85 -5.93 -13.29
N ALA A 719 -31.87 -4.71 -12.74
CA ALA A 719 -32.12 -4.48 -11.32
C ALA A 719 -33.39 -5.23 -10.85
N PRO A 720 -33.41 -5.81 -9.64
CA PRO A 720 -34.55 -6.59 -9.16
C PRO A 720 -35.78 -5.67 -8.98
N GLU A 721 -36.79 -5.85 -9.82
CA GLU A 721 -38.10 -5.21 -9.65
C GLU A 721 -38.98 -6.04 -8.70
N ARG A 722 -39.76 -5.35 -7.86
CA ARG A 722 -40.63 -5.99 -6.87
C ARG A 722 -41.82 -6.68 -7.54
N GLU A 723 -41.93 -8.00 -7.40
CA GLU A 723 -43.10 -8.79 -7.82
C GLU A 723 -44.19 -8.74 -6.74
N LYS A 724 -45.24 -7.93 -6.94
CA LYS A 724 -46.37 -7.83 -5.99
C LYS A 724 -47.33 -8.99 -6.13
N LEU A 725 -47.78 -9.57 -5.02
CA LEU A 725 -48.79 -10.62 -5.01
C LEU A 725 -50.18 -10.09 -5.43
N PRO A 726 -51.01 -10.92 -6.10
CA PRO A 726 -52.35 -10.54 -6.53
C PRO A 726 -53.30 -10.28 -5.33
N ARG A 727 -54.33 -9.45 -5.54
CA ARG A 727 -55.30 -9.06 -4.49
C ARG A 727 -56.01 -10.25 -3.84
N THR A 728 -56.20 -11.34 -4.59
CA THR A 728 -56.72 -12.62 -4.11
C THR A 728 -55.65 -13.67 -4.37
N ARG A 729 -55.29 -14.46 -3.36
CA ARG A 729 -54.19 -15.42 -3.43
C ARG A 729 -54.43 -16.61 -2.51
N ARG A 730 -53.70 -17.70 -2.77
CA ARG A 730 -53.67 -18.85 -1.87
C ARG A 730 -52.80 -18.51 -0.66
N SER A 731 -53.22 -18.98 0.51
CA SER A 731 -52.40 -18.87 1.71
C SER A 731 -52.50 -20.15 2.53
N ARG A 732 -51.40 -20.52 3.20
CA ARG A 732 -51.35 -21.61 4.17
C ARG A 732 -51.14 -21.03 5.55
N THR A 733 -51.87 -21.52 6.53
CA THR A 733 -51.70 -21.09 7.93
C THR A 733 -51.34 -22.28 8.79
N PHE A 734 -50.24 -22.14 9.54
CA PHE A 734 -49.73 -23.14 10.47
C PHE A 734 -49.85 -22.58 11.89
N SER A 735 -50.50 -23.31 12.80
CA SER A 735 -50.38 -23.04 14.23
C SER A 735 -49.10 -23.70 14.74
N PHE A 736 -48.39 -23.03 15.63
CA PHE A 736 -47.21 -23.59 16.27
C PHE A 736 -47.13 -23.20 17.74
N ARG A 737 -46.42 -24.01 18.51
CA ARG A 737 -45.99 -23.71 19.86
C ARG A 737 -44.51 -24.03 20.00
N VAL A 738 -43.71 -23.05 20.43
CA VAL A 738 -42.29 -23.23 20.79
C VAL A 738 -42.14 -22.84 22.26
N ALA A 739 -41.82 -23.81 23.11
CA ALA A 739 -41.90 -23.65 24.57
C ALA A 739 -43.28 -23.12 25.01
N ASP A 740 -43.33 -22.01 25.74
CA ASP A 740 -44.59 -21.38 26.19
C ASP A 740 -45.19 -20.38 25.18
N CYS A 741 -44.55 -20.23 24.01
CA CYS A 741 -44.94 -19.26 23.00
C CYS A 741 -45.82 -19.90 21.92
N HIS A 742 -47.12 -19.57 21.92
CA HIS A 742 -48.07 -20.02 20.91
C HIS A 742 -48.27 -18.95 19.82
N GLY A 743 -48.35 -19.35 18.56
CA GLY A 743 -48.58 -18.44 17.45
C GLY A 743 -49.12 -19.11 16.19
N TYR A 744 -49.38 -18.27 15.19
CA TYR A 744 -49.78 -18.66 13.85
C TYR A 744 -48.83 -18.04 12.82
N MET A 745 -48.43 -18.84 11.83
CA MET A 745 -47.71 -18.37 10.65
C MET A 745 -48.61 -18.52 9.44
N THR A 746 -48.86 -17.42 8.73
CA THR A 746 -49.61 -17.43 7.46
C THR A 746 -48.65 -17.09 6.33
N VAL A 747 -48.54 -17.97 5.34
CA VAL A 747 -47.71 -17.80 4.15
C VAL A 747 -48.61 -17.54 2.96
N GLY A 748 -48.46 -16.39 2.30
CA GLY A 748 -49.12 -16.06 1.03
C GLY A 748 -48.29 -16.56 -0.15
N GLU A 749 -48.93 -17.25 -1.08
CA GLU A 749 -48.28 -17.89 -2.23
C GLU A 749 -48.58 -17.11 -3.52
N TYR A 750 -47.60 -17.12 -4.45
CA TYR A 750 -47.81 -16.79 -5.85
C TYR A 750 -48.63 -17.90 -6.55
N ASP A 751 -49.14 -17.62 -7.75
CA ASP A 751 -49.94 -18.59 -8.50
C ASP A 751 -49.17 -19.87 -8.88
N ASP A 752 -47.84 -19.81 -8.88
CA ASP A 752 -46.92 -20.93 -9.12
C ASP A 752 -46.60 -21.75 -7.85
N GLY A 753 -47.15 -21.37 -6.70
CA GLY A 753 -46.94 -22.06 -5.42
C GLY A 753 -45.70 -21.62 -4.64
N ARG A 754 -44.90 -20.67 -5.14
CA ARG A 754 -43.78 -20.09 -4.40
C ARG A 754 -44.28 -19.19 -3.26
N PRO A 755 -43.59 -19.12 -2.11
CA PRO A 755 -43.96 -18.20 -1.04
C PRO A 755 -43.55 -16.76 -1.41
N GLY A 756 -44.47 -15.82 -1.23
CA GLY A 756 -44.25 -14.40 -1.54
C GLY A 756 -44.47 -13.44 -0.37
N GLU A 757 -45.16 -13.88 0.68
CA GLU A 757 -45.26 -13.12 1.93
C GLU A 757 -45.50 -14.04 3.11
N ILE A 758 -45.11 -13.59 4.30
CA ILE A 758 -45.24 -14.31 5.55
C ILE A 758 -45.79 -13.33 6.59
N PHE A 759 -46.75 -13.79 7.38
CA PHE A 759 -47.28 -13.10 8.55
C PHE A 759 -47.14 -13.98 9.77
N LEU A 760 -46.74 -13.39 10.90
CA LEU A 760 -46.52 -14.10 12.16
C LEU A 760 -47.38 -13.46 13.25
N THR A 761 -48.32 -14.21 13.81
CA THR A 761 -49.14 -13.76 14.93
C THR A 761 -48.76 -14.54 16.18
N VAL A 762 -48.16 -13.88 17.17
CA VAL A 762 -47.72 -14.53 18.42
C VAL A 762 -48.59 -14.09 19.61
N ALA A 763 -48.96 -15.03 20.47
CA ALA A 763 -49.93 -14.84 21.56
C ALA A 763 -49.36 -14.04 22.75
N LYS A 764 -49.39 -12.71 22.63
CA LYS A 764 -49.54 -11.70 23.70
C LYS A 764 -49.61 -10.32 23.03
N GLN A 765 -50.83 -9.87 22.74
CA GLN A 765 -51.09 -8.60 22.05
C GLN A 765 -50.49 -7.43 22.85
N GLY A 766 -49.54 -6.70 22.26
CA GLY A 766 -48.84 -5.58 22.90
C GLY A 766 -47.45 -5.88 23.49
N SER A 767 -46.89 -7.08 23.27
CA SER A 767 -45.49 -7.38 23.65
C SER A 767 -44.49 -6.93 22.58
N THR A 768 -43.28 -6.54 22.99
CA THR A 768 -42.16 -6.18 22.08
C THR A 768 -41.88 -7.29 21.06
N LEU A 769 -42.02 -8.56 21.46
CA LEU A 769 -41.84 -9.71 20.58
C LEU A 769 -42.82 -9.72 19.41
N ALA A 770 -44.10 -9.38 19.64
CA ALA A 770 -45.10 -9.31 18.56
C ALA A 770 -44.73 -8.22 17.53
N GLY A 771 -44.33 -7.03 18.00
CA GLY A 771 -43.93 -5.93 17.10
C GLY A 771 -42.67 -6.25 16.29
N ILE A 772 -41.68 -6.92 16.89
CA ILE A 772 -40.47 -7.35 16.18
C ILE A 772 -40.79 -8.47 15.19
N MET A 773 -41.64 -9.44 15.55
CA MET A 773 -42.02 -10.52 14.63
C MET A 773 -42.84 -10.01 13.44
N ASP A 774 -43.70 -9.01 13.64
CA ASP A 774 -44.42 -8.35 12.54
C ASP A 774 -43.45 -7.62 11.59
N ALA A 775 -42.53 -6.81 12.13
CA ALA A 775 -41.54 -6.09 11.33
C ALA A 775 -40.59 -7.05 10.58
N PHE A 776 -40.19 -8.14 11.24
CA PHE A 776 -39.35 -9.18 10.67
C PHE A 776 -40.06 -9.92 9.54
N ALA A 777 -41.32 -10.31 9.73
CA ALA A 777 -42.12 -10.98 8.69
C ALA A 777 -42.33 -10.07 7.46
N ILE A 778 -42.50 -8.76 7.66
CA ILE A 778 -42.55 -7.77 6.57
C ILE A 778 -41.23 -7.72 5.79
N SER A 779 -40.09 -7.70 6.49
CA SER A 779 -38.77 -7.67 5.86
C SER A 779 -38.52 -8.91 4.99
N VAL A 780 -38.83 -10.10 5.51
CA VAL A 780 -38.68 -11.36 4.77
C VAL A 780 -39.62 -11.39 3.56
N SER A 781 -40.88 -10.94 3.73
CA SER A 781 -41.84 -10.82 2.64
C SER A 781 -41.35 -9.89 1.52
N HIS A 782 -40.75 -8.76 1.89
CA HIS A 782 -40.17 -7.84 0.91
C HIS A 782 -39.05 -8.51 0.12
N GLY A 783 -38.08 -9.16 0.78
CA GLY A 783 -37.01 -9.78 0.02
C GLY A 783 -37.46 -10.97 -0.84
N LEU A 784 -38.45 -11.76 -0.40
CA LEU A 784 -39.08 -12.77 -1.29
C LEU A 784 -39.68 -12.13 -2.55
N GLN A 785 -40.33 -10.96 -2.41
CA GLN A 785 -40.91 -10.21 -3.55
C GLN A 785 -39.85 -9.56 -4.45
N TYR A 786 -38.64 -9.32 -3.96
CA TYR A 786 -37.51 -8.84 -4.77
C TYR A 786 -36.64 -9.99 -5.32
N GLY A 787 -37.11 -11.24 -5.21
CA GLY A 787 -36.47 -12.40 -5.82
C GLY A 787 -35.38 -13.05 -4.97
N VAL A 788 -35.28 -12.75 -3.67
CA VAL A 788 -34.39 -13.48 -2.77
C VAL A 788 -34.90 -14.92 -2.61
N PRO A 789 -34.09 -15.95 -2.92
CA PRO A 789 -34.51 -17.34 -2.80
C PRO A 789 -34.84 -17.72 -1.34
N LEU A 790 -35.90 -18.50 -1.12
CA LEU A 790 -36.25 -18.99 0.21
C LEU A 790 -35.10 -19.76 0.87
N ARG A 791 -34.34 -20.54 0.08
CA ARG A 791 -33.17 -21.29 0.53
C ARG A 791 -32.18 -20.40 1.29
N SER A 792 -31.90 -19.19 0.79
CA SER A 792 -30.98 -18.25 1.42
C SER A 792 -31.45 -17.80 2.81
N TYR A 793 -32.77 -17.63 2.99
CA TYR A 793 -33.31 -17.33 4.31
C TYR A 793 -33.28 -18.53 5.25
N VAL A 794 -33.55 -19.73 4.74
CA VAL A 794 -33.45 -20.96 5.55
C VAL A 794 -32.03 -21.16 6.04
N GLU A 795 -31.04 -21.00 5.19
CA GLU A 795 -29.61 -21.08 5.55
C GLU A 795 -29.23 -20.05 6.61
N ALA A 796 -29.66 -18.80 6.44
CA ALA A 796 -29.31 -17.70 7.35
C ALA A 796 -29.94 -17.84 8.75
N PHE A 797 -31.14 -18.42 8.84
CA PHE A 797 -31.94 -18.39 10.06
C PHE A 797 -32.09 -19.74 10.77
N THR A 798 -31.65 -20.84 10.15
CA THR A 798 -31.55 -22.15 10.82
C THR A 798 -30.37 -22.15 11.81
N ASN A 799 -30.57 -22.76 12.98
CA ASN A 799 -29.64 -22.86 14.12
C ASN A 799 -29.38 -21.54 14.89
N VAL A 800 -30.09 -20.46 14.58
CA VAL A 800 -30.00 -19.22 15.35
C VAL A 800 -30.63 -19.42 16.74
N ARG A 801 -29.89 -19.10 17.81
CA ARG A 801 -30.24 -19.45 19.20
C ARG A 801 -30.67 -18.23 20.02
N PHE A 802 -31.91 -18.21 20.50
CA PHE A 802 -32.43 -17.23 21.48
C PHE A 802 -33.85 -17.62 21.95
N GLU A 803 -34.30 -17.09 23.09
CA GLU A 803 -35.64 -17.38 23.62
C GLU A 803 -36.76 -16.61 22.87
N PRO A 804 -37.93 -17.22 22.60
CA PRO A 804 -38.37 -18.55 23.05
C PRO A 804 -37.72 -19.71 22.29
N ALA A 805 -37.16 -20.67 23.02
CA ALA A 805 -36.53 -21.88 22.51
C ALA A 805 -36.96 -23.07 23.36
N GLY A 806 -37.02 -24.27 22.76
CA GLY A 806 -37.37 -25.49 23.48
C GLY A 806 -38.25 -26.44 22.68
N ILE A 807 -39.00 -27.26 23.40
CA ILE A 807 -39.87 -28.30 22.84
C ILE A 807 -41.00 -27.63 22.04
N THR A 808 -41.28 -28.18 20.86
CA THR A 808 -42.38 -27.74 20.00
C THR A 808 -43.53 -28.73 20.01
N ASP A 809 -44.69 -28.31 19.49
CA ASP A 809 -45.83 -29.19 19.20
C ASP A 809 -45.80 -29.82 17.80
N ASP A 810 -44.75 -29.57 17.01
CA ASP A 810 -44.58 -30.13 15.67
C ASP A 810 -43.83 -31.49 15.75
N PRO A 811 -44.48 -32.60 15.34
CA PRO A 811 -43.86 -33.93 15.40
C PRO A 811 -42.65 -34.09 14.46
N GLN A 812 -42.50 -33.23 13.45
CA GLN A 812 -41.36 -33.21 12.54
C GLN A 812 -40.20 -32.36 13.08
N LEU A 813 -40.49 -31.36 13.93
CA LEU A 813 -39.51 -30.40 14.46
C LEU A 813 -39.57 -30.28 15.99
N ARG A 814 -39.41 -31.40 16.70
CA ARG A 814 -39.67 -31.53 18.15
C ARG A 814 -38.94 -30.55 19.07
N ILE A 815 -37.78 -30.02 18.66
CA ILE A 815 -37.00 -29.03 19.42
C ILE A 815 -36.57 -27.93 18.46
N ALA A 816 -36.73 -26.68 18.88
CA ALA A 816 -36.24 -25.52 18.15
C ALA A 816 -35.32 -24.68 19.05
N SER A 817 -34.25 -24.16 18.45
CA SER A 817 -33.23 -23.35 19.14
C SER A 817 -33.61 -21.86 19.26
N SER A 818 -34.64 -21.45 18.53
CA SER A 818 -35.39 -20.22 18.70
C SER A 818 -36.72 -20.31 17.96
N LEU A 819 -37.58 -19.31 18.15
CA LEU A 819 -38.80 -19.15 17.36
C LEU A 819 -38.51 -18.96 15.86
N VAL A 820 -37.47 -18.20 15.51
CA VAL A 820 -37.08 -17.95 14.11
C VAL A 820 -36.50 -19.21 13.47
N ASP A 821 -35.69 -19.96 14.21
CA ASP A 821 -35.18 -21.27 13.79
C ASP A 821 -36.32 -22.25 13.46
N TYR A 822 -37.35 -22.31 14.31
CA TYR A 822 -38.55 -23.12 14.03
C TYR A 822 -39.24 -22.70 12.73
N ILE A 823 -39.48 -21.40 12.56
CA ILE A 823 -40.19 -20.84 11.40
C ILE A 823 -39.51 -21.23 10.09
N PHE A 824 -38.18 -21.04 9.99
CA PHE A 824 -37.46 -21.32 8.75
C PHE A 824 -37.25 -22.80 8.50
N ARG A 825 -37.09 -23.64 9.53
CA ARG A 825 -37.13 -25.10 9.35
C ARG A 825 -38.48 -25.59 8.86
N ARG A 826 -39.58 -25.01 9.36
CA ARG A 826 -40.94 -25.37 8.93
C ARG A 826 -41.21 -24.93 7.49
N LEU A 827 -40.75 -23.73 7.10
CA LEU A 827 -40.81 -23.26 5.71
C LEU A 827 -39.95 -24.13 4.78
N ALA A 828 -38.77 -24.56 5.23
CA ALA A 828 -37.94 -25.48 4.47
C ALA A 828 -38.69 -26.79 4.20
N LEU A 829 -39.22 -27.45 5.24
CA LEU A 829 -39.99 -28.70 5.13
C LEU A 829 -41.17 -28.60 4.17
N GLU A 830 -41.76 -27.41 4.06
CA GLU A 830 -42.94 -27.18 3.22
C GLU A 830 -42.62 -26.83 1.76
N TYR A 831 -41.56 -26.04 1.51
CA TYR A 831 -41.31 -25.42 0.21
C TYR A 831 -39.99 -25.83 -0.46
N LEU A 832 -39.05 -26.48 0.25
CA LEU A 832 -37.77 -26.90 -0.32
C LEU A 832 -37.72 -28.40 -0.65
N PRO A 833 -37.08 -28.79 -1.78
CA PRO A 833 -36.84 -30.19 -2.12
C PRO A 833 -36.01 -30.92 -1.06
N VAL A 834 -36.19 -32.24 -0.96
CA VAL A 834 -35.47 -33.10 0.01
C VAL A 834 -33.96 -32.92 -0.05
N GLN A 835 -33.40 -32.81 -1.26
CA GLN A 835 -31.95 -32.66 -1.49
C GLN A 835 -31.42 -31.35 -0.89
N GLU A 836 -32.09 -30.23 -1.16
CA GLU A 836 -31.70 -28.92 -0.60
C GLU A 836 -31.85 -28.90 0.93
N ARG A 837 -32.87 -29.56 1.46
CA ARG A 837 -33.09 -29.68 2.91
C ARG A 837 -32.00 -30.50 3.60
N GLN A 838 -31.50 -31.56 2.95
CA GLN A 838 -30.39 -32.37 3.45
C GLN A 838 -29.10 -31.56 3.56
N GLU A 839 -28.78 -30.76 2.54
CA GLU A 839 -27.62 -29.85 2.55
C GLU A 839 -27.70 -28.81 3.68
N LEU A 840 -28.91 -28.34 3.98
CA LEU A 840 -29.17 -27.37 5.04
C LEU A 840 -29.32 -28.00 6.44
N GLY A 841 -29.21 -29.32 6.57
CA GLY A 841 -29.38 -30.03 7.84
C GLY A 841 -30.81 -30.02 8.39
N VAL A 842 -31.82 -29.74 7.56
CA VAL A 842 -33.24 -29.69 7.96
C VAL A 842 -33.95 -30.99 7.55
N LEU A 843 -33.86 -32.01 8.41
CA LEU A 843 -34.45 -33.32 8.16
C LEU A 843 -35.74 -33.52 8.95
N SER A 844 -36.76 -34.09 8.32
CA SER A 844 -37.97 -34.58 9.00
C SER A 844 -37.65 -35.77 9.90
N SER A 845 -38.59 -36.12 10.79
CA SER A 845 -38.43 -37.25 11.70
C SER A 845 -38.28 -38.60 10.99
N GLU A 846 -38.95 -38.79 9.84
CA GLU A 846 -38.83 -40.01 9.02
C GLU A 846 -37.48 -40.06 8.29
N GLU A 847 -37.03 -38.94 7.71
CA GLU A 847 -35.73 -38.84 7.02
C GLU A 847 -34.54 -39.03 7.98
N ARG A 848 -34.70 -38.71 9.27
CA ARG A 848 -33.69 -39.01 10.31
C ARG A 848 -33.63 -40.49 10.68
N MET A 849 -34.77 -41.19 10.66
CA MET A 849 -34.82 -42.63 10.93
C MET A 849 -34.22 -43.46 9.79
N ASP A 850 -34.38 -43.01 8.54
CA ASP A 850 -33.85 -43.71 7.36
C ASP A 850 -32.31 -43.63 7.23
N GLN A 851 -31.67 -42.64 7.87
CA GLN A 851 -30.20 -42.49 7.85
C GLN A 851 -29.47 -43.45 8.82
N HIS A 852 -30.18 -44.15 9.71
CA HIS A 852 -29.57 -45.05 10.71
C HIS A 852 -30.28 -46.42 10.74
N LEU A 853 -29.92 -47.35 9.84
CA LEU A 853 -29.74 -48.79 10.14
C LEU A 853 -29.37 -49.60 8.88
N PRO A 854 -28.32 -50.45 8.98
CA PRO A 854 -28.51 -51.86 8.67
C PRO A 854 -28.25 -52.72 9.92
N GLY A 855 -29.32 -53.35 10.41
CA GLY A 855 -29.26 -54.55 11.24
C GLY A 855 -29.08 -54.34 12.75
N LEU A 856 -30.20 -54.18 13.48
CA LEU A 856 -30.40 -54.66 14.85
C LEU A 856 -31.88 -54.44 15.23
N GLU A 857 -32.61 -55.52 15.53
CA GLU A 857 -33.96 -55.45 16.11
C GLU A 857 -33.85 -55.08 17.59
N GLU A 858 -34.51 -53.99 18.01
CA GLU A 858 -34.61 -53.62 19.43
C GLU A 858 -35.90 -54.15 20.05
N ALA A 859 -35.75 -54.99 21.09
CA ALA A 859 -36.82 -55.35 22.00
C ALA A 859 -36.94 -54.28 23.10
N MET A 860 -38.15 -53.76 23.32
CA MET A 860 -38.44 -52.78 24.36
C MET A 860 -38.43 -53.43 25.75
N VAL A 861 -37.67 -52.85 26.70
CA VAL A 861 -37.84 -53.09 28.14
C VAL A 861 -38.02 -51.75 28.84
N GLU A 862 -39.15 -51.58 29.52
CA GLU A 862 -39.40 -50.43 30.40
C GLU A 862 -38.58 -50.57 31.69
N THR A 863 -37.86 -49.51 32.09
CA THR A 863 -37.21 -49.48 33.41
C THR A 863 -37.63 -48.24 34.20
N ALA A 864 -38.12 -48.50 35.42
CA ALA A 864 -38.51 -47.50 36.41
C ALA A 864 -37.30 -46.97 37.20
N ILE A 865 -37.42 -45.72 37.65
CA ILE A 865 -36.37 -44.90 38.28
C ILE A 865 -36.18 -45.27 39.76
N GLY A 866 -34.92 -45.41 40.20
CA GLY A 866 -34.54 -45.13 41.59
C GLY A 866 -33.32 -45.89 42.12
N ALA A 867 -32.19 -45.20 42.33
CA ALA A 867 -31.35 -45.21 43.54
C ALA A 867 -29.96 -44.58 43.32
N GLU A 868 -29.39 -44.08 44.42
CA GLU A 868 -28.26 -43.15 44.65
C GLU A 868 -26.85 -43.52 44.10
N PRO A 869 -25.90 -42.54 44.03
CA PRO A 869 -24.61 -42.73 43.37
C PRO A 869 -23.57 -43.44 44.25
N VAL A 870 -22.75 -44.30 43.64
CA VAL A 870 -21.56 -44.92 44.26
C VAL A 870 -20.30 -44.34 43.61
N ALA A 871 -19.25 -44.14 44.43
CA ALA A 871 -18.00 -43.45 44.12
C ALA A 871 -17.09 -44.16 43.09
N ASP A 872 -16.32 -43.36 42.34
CA ASP A 872 -15.40 -43.78 41.27
C ASP A 872 -14.15 -44.55 41.76
N PRO A 873 -13.69 -45.58 41.03
CA PRO A 873 -12.32 -46.08 41.06
C PRO A 873 -11.48 -45.60 39.85
N PRO A 874 -10.13 -45.74 39.90
CA PRO A 874 -9.21 -44.88 39.17
C PRO A 874 -8.88 -45.31 37.73
N SER A 875 -8.36 -44.31 37.00
CA SER A 875 -7.95 -44.27 35.60
C SER A 875 -7.04 -45.39 35.07
N SER A 876 -7.36 -45.89 33.87
CA SER A 876 -6.41 -46.57 32.96
C SER A 876 -6.57 -46.09 31.51
N GLN A 877 -5.47 -46.14 30.77
CA GLN A 877 -5.11 -45.37 29.58
C GLN A 877 -5.70 -45.84 28.23
N LEU A 878 -5.56 -44.92 27.25
CA LEU A 878 -5.34 -45.08 25.79
C LEU A 878 -6.56 -45.25 24.85
N GLY A 879 -6.64 -44.33 23.86
CA GLY A 879 -7.31 -44.59 22.59
C GLY A 879 -7.88 -43.35 21.89
N VAL A 880 -7.14 -42.83 20.89
CA VAL A 880 -7.54 -42.10 19.67
C VAL A 880 -8.99 -41.55 19.63
N LEU A 881 -9.12 -40.22 19.62
CA LEU A 881 -10.39 -39.51 19.38
C LEU A 881 -10.82 -39.66 17.91
N SER A 882 -11.79 -40.53 17.64
CA SER A 882 -12.68 -40.44 16.48
C SER A 882 -13.90 -39.59 16.82
N ASP A 883 -14.40 -38.80 15.86
CA ASP A 883 -15.56 -37.92 16.00
C ASP A 883 -16.78 -38.59 16.67
N ALA A 884 -17.41 -37.89 17.63
CA ALA A 884 -18.60 -38.38 18.30
C ALA A 884 -19.84 -38.33 17.38
N PRO A 885 -20.71 -39.36 17.39
CA PRO A 885 -21.88 -39.45 16.51
C PRO A 885 -22.96 -38.42 16.85
N LEU A 886 -23.81 -38.09 15.88
CA LEU A 886 -24.96 -37.21 16.06
C LEU A 886 -26.15 -38.00 16.64
N CYS A 887 -26.96 -37.35 17.47
CA CYS A 887 -28.10 -37.97 18.14
C CYS A 887 -29.22 -38.30 17.15
N SER A 888 -29.61 -39.56 17.04
CA SER A 888 -30.71 -40.01 16.16
C SER A 888 -32.06 -39.30 16.45
N SER A 889 -32.29 -38.89 17.69
CA SER A 889 -33.54 -38.25 18.10
C SER A 889 -33.62 -36.74 17.81
N CYS A 890 -32.51 -35.98 17.99
CA CYS A 890 -32.52 -34.51 17.87
C CYS A 890 -31.41 -33.90 16.98
N GLY A 891 -30.52 -34.72 16.43
CA GLY A 891 -29.45 -34.31 15.52
C GLY A 891 -28.23 -33.65 16.19
N ASP A 892 -28.23 -33.48 17.51
CA ASP A 892 -27.13 -32.80 18.21
C ASP A 892 -25.94 -33.73 18.49
N ARG A 893 -24.73 -33.18 18.61
CA ARG A 893 -23.50 -33.96 18.79
C ARG A 893 -23.51 -34.67 20.14
N MET A 894 -23.46 -36.00 20.12
CA MET A 894 -23.51 -36.78 21.35
C MET A 894 -22.16 -36.70 22.07
N VAL A 895 -22.21 -36.78 23.40
CA VAL A 895 -21.01 -36.77 24.24
C VAL A 895 -20.87 -38.15 24.87
N ARG A 896 -19.64 -38.68 24.86
CA ARG A 896 -19.38 -40.00 25.45
C ARG A 896 -19.60 -39.97 26.96
N ALA A 897 -20.38 -40.92 27.47
CA ALA A 897 -20.68 -41.12 28.88
C ALA A 897 -20.53 -42.61 29.20
N GLY A 898 -19.33 -43.00 29.66
CA GLY A 898 -18.97 -44.41 29.87
C GLY A 898 -18.81 -45.19 28.55
N THR A 899 -19.41 -46.39 28.46
CA THR A 899 -19.46 -47.17 27.21
C THR A 899 -20.53 -46.64 26.24
N CYS A 900 -21.43 -45.77 26.70
CA CYS A 900 -22.49 -45.16 25.90
C CYS A 900 -22.12 -43.76 25.36
N TYR A 901 -22.92 -43.27 24.44
CA TYR A 901 -23.05 -41.86 24.08
C TYR A 901 -24.36 -41.30 24.64
N THR A 902 -24.33 -40.08 25.16
CA THR A 902 -25.52 -39.37 25.66
C THR A 902 -25.66 -38.02 24.96
N CYS A 903 -26.86 -37.72 24.48
CA CYS A 903 -27.18 -36.40 23.95
C CYS A 903 -27.52 -35.45 25.09
N ARG A 904 -26.76 -34.36 25.25
CA ARG A 904 -27.03 -33.36 26.29
C ARG A 904 -28.30 -32.54 26.04
N SER A 905 -28.80 -32.54 24.81
CA SER A 905 -29.92 -31.69 24.40
C SER A 905 -31.28 -32.38 24.53
N CYS A 906 -31.37 -33.70 24.35
CA CYS A 906 -32.64 -34.43 24.52
C CYS A 906 -32.56 -35.62 25.49
N GLY A 907 -31.39 -35.90 26.07
CA GLY A 907 -31.20 -37.00 27.03
C GLY A 907 -31.14 -38.39 26.42
N ASN A 908 -31.25 -38.52 25.09
CA ASN A 908 -31.21 -39.83 24.43
C ASN A 908 -29.82 -40.48 24.52
N THR A 909 -29.79 -41.79 24.71
CA THR A 909 -28.54 -42.58 24.84
C THR A 909 -28.41 -43.60 23.71
N SER A 910 -27.21 -43.78 23.16
CA SER A 910 -26.92 -44.75 22.10
C SER A 910 -25.56 -45.42 22.30
N GLY A 911 -25.34 -46.59 21.69
CA GLY A 911 -24.05 -47.29 21.70
C GLY A 911 -23.68 -47.93 23.04
N CYS A 912 -24.64 -48.17 23.92
CA CYS A 912 -24.41 -48.87 25.19
C CYS A 912 -24.16 -50.37 24.94
N GLY A 913 -22.90 -50.78 25.04
CA GLY A 913 -22.46 -52.18 25.05
C GLY A 913 -21.73 -52.53 26.33
#